data_AF-W0V2S3-F1
#
_entry.id   AF-W0V2S3-F1
#
_cell.length_a   1.000
_cell.length_b   1.000
_cell.length_c   1.000
_cell.angle_alpha   90.00
_cell.angle_beta   90.00
_cell.angle_gamma   90.00
#
_symmetry.space_group_name_H-M   'P 1'
#
loop_
_entity.id
_entity.type
_entity.pdbx_description
1 polymer ?
#
loop_
_entity_poly.entity_id
_entity_poly.type
_entity_poly.pdbx_seq_one_letter_code
_entity_poly.pdbx_strand_id
1 'polypeptide(L)'
;MMLNILFFRYAFIKESTYNFSELFLPGLLFRKPGITIIEIINQIGQLIMRRLNIAIVGMGQRGVNVLERIAAMLAHHPVDVPLTIHIIDPAVSGQGIHEATQPDHLLVNTIAAQVTVYCDKSVIGGGPLLPGLSFLEWLTLKGYRMVNGKACIADVGEPITENAYLSRSLLGVYLTWTYDRILETLPDNVTIRNHRREAVDVAPQANGQIDVELDGGYKFVADFVFLTTGHAGCGPDDVDRQFAAWTAQGQAGNSLLSYVNNPYPITKLSGISPDATVAICGTGLTAADIVSALTVGVDGRFEVLSDQRLQYHPSGREPRIWMYSRQGLPAGGRAINQKGTYGQYKARFFTLSFIDECRQLALQQRGSEQLDFDRDLWPALKKEMAYVLRCTASGIWSEADQFDISPDEEEAVARLVAPLPPHKLNSPEAYREFIREFLVDDISNAFGGNVGNPEKAAADMLRDVRDNIRYAVDYAGLTPASHARFLSYWCSISNRLASGPPKERNIELLALIEAGVVNFFAPGAEVSYDAQRKQFKLSSSHYDDAAAEYADVLIRAKVDVFKPETSTSPLVRNMLAAGTIVPYKNGDFHPSGIAIDKNVNVINSAGASIPNLWGLGYIAEGAVFYTYVLPRPFANSRSLSDAGKVVISMFEQIKKLRAASAAVSDAANSNPNYEVA
;
A
#
# COMPACT_ATOMS: atom_id res chain seq x y z
N MET A 1 35.18 23.14 -26.12
CA MET A 1 35.74 24.50 -26.06
C MET A 1 36.31 24.83 -27.45
N MET A 2 35.84 25.92 -28.07
CA MET A 2 36.29 26.52 -29.34
C MET A 2 36.24 25.65 -30.61
N LEU A 3 35.20 25.84 -31.44
CA LEU A 3 35.28 26.29 -32.84
C LEU A 3 33.88 26.20 -33.47
N ASN A 4 33.19 27.34 -33.60
CA ASN A 4 32.24 27.69 -34.68
C ASN A 4 31.61 29.07 -34.39
N ILE A 5 32.47 30.07 -34.21
CA ILE A 5 32.12 31.49 -34.29
C ILE A 5 32.98 32.07 -35.41
N LEU A 6 32.45 32.15 -36.62
CA LEU A 6 33.01 32.97 -37.70
C LEU A 6 32.08 32.98 -38.91
N PHE A 7 30.89 33.57 -38.77
CA PHE A 7 30.17 34.29 -39.83
C PHE A 7 29.07 35.07 -39.09
N PHE A 8 28.89 36.36 -39.40
CA PHE A 8 28.04 37.36 -38.70
C PHE A 8 28.69 38.28 -37.64
N ARG A 9 29.99 38.58 -37.78
CA ARG A 9 30.51 39.92 -37.39
C ARG A 9 31.07 40.59 -38.63
N TYR A 10 30.24 41.38 -39.33
CA TYR A 10 30.61 42.58 -40.11
C TYR A 10 29.43 43.03 -40.99
N ALA A 11 28.47 43.74 -40.40
CA ALA A 11 27.54 44.62 -41.13
C ALA A 11 26.76 45.49 -40.13
N PHE A 12 27.46 46.31 -39.36
CA PHE A 12 26.84 47.45 -38.68
C PHE A 12 27.77 48.64 -38.88
N ILE A 13 27.41 49.50 -39.84
CA ILE A 13 27.65 50.95 -39.86
C ILE A 13 26.78 51.51 -41.01
N LYS A 14 25.79 52.31 -40.60
CA LYS A 14 25.06 53.41 -41.27
C LYS A 14 23.55 53.26 -41.33
N GLU A 15 22.92 54.21 -40.63
CA GLU A 15 21.62 54.84 -40.87
C GLU A 15 20.80 54.25 -42.02
N SER A 16 19.78 53.46 -41.70
CA SER A 16 18.53 53.39 -42.46
C SER A 16 17.49 52.63 -41.65
N THR A 17 16.31 53.21 -41.54
CA THR A 17 15.06 52.55 -41.16
C THR A 17 14.88 51.24 -41.93
N TYR A 18 14.80 50.11 -41.24
CA TYR A 18 14.39 48.83 -41.83
C TYR A 18 13.00 48.42 -41.33
N ASN A 19 12.18 48.04 -42.30
CA ASN A 19 10.82 47.55 -42.15
C ASN A 19 10.89 46.08 -41.68
N PHE A 20 10.34 45.77 -40.50
CA PHE A 20 10.16 44.40 -40.05
C PHE A 20 9.01 43.75 -40.83
N SER A 21 9.31 43.20 -41.99
CA SER A 21 8.42 42.29 -42.71
C SER A 21 9.19 41.01 -43.02
N GLU A 22 9.20 40.08 -42.08
CA GLU A 22 9.25 38.61 -42.26
C GLU A 22 9.77 37.92 -40.98
N LEU A 23 8.91 37.80 -39.98
CA LEU A 23 9.01 36.76 -38.96
C LEU A 23 7.61 36.15 -38.82
N PHE A 24 7.37 35.09 -39.58
CA PHE A 24 6.11 34.36 -39.57
C PHE A 24 6.03 33.46 -38.33
N LEU A 25 5.34 33.94 -37.29
CA LEU A 25 4.65 33.11 -36.30
C LEU A 25 3.15 33.25 -36.59
N PRO A 26 2.41 32.15 -36.86
CA PRO A 26 1.00 32.25 -37.23
C PRO A 26 0.17 32.65 -36.01
N GLY A 27 -0.26 33.93 -35.94
CA GLY A 27 -1.27 34.39 -34.97
C GLY A 27 -1.18 35.83 -34.47
N LEU A 28 -0.10 36.58 -34.72
CA LEU A 28 0.02 37.96 -34.21
C LEU A 28 -0.32 39.03 -35.24
N LEU A 29 -1.50 39.63 -35.09
CA LEU A 29 -1.86 40.91 -35.71
C LEU A 29 -1.06 42.04 -35.03
N PHE A 30 0.15 42.30 -35.50
CA PHE A 30 0.91 43.51 -35.15
C PHE A 30 0.33 44.72 -35.91
N ARG A 31 -0.56 45.48 -35.26
CA ARG A 31 -1.00 46.80 -35.73
C ARG A 31 -1.04 47.82 -34.59
N LYS A 32 0.13 48.16 -34.03
CA LYS A 32 0.33 49.45 -33.33
C LYS A 32 1.77 49.94 -33.57
N PRO A 33 1.97 51.15 -34.13
CA PRO A 33 3.28 51.79 -34.11
C PRO A 33 3.61 52.17 -32.66
N GLY A 34 4.81 51.79 -32.17
CA GLY A 34 5.32 52.22 -30.86
C GLY A 34 5.53 51.13 -29.80
N ILE A 35 5.45 49.84 -30.15
CA ILE A 35 5.81 48.77 -29.21
C ILE A 35 7.34 48.76 -29.04
N THR A 36 7.81 48.96 -27.81
CA THR A 36 9.23 48.93 -27.44
C THR A 36 9.76 47.49 -27.38
N ILE A 37 11.07 47.29 -27.56
CA ILE A 37 11.72 45.97 -27.41
C ILE A 37 11.41 45.34 -26.04
N ILE A 38 11.28 46.17 -24.99
CA ILE A 38 10.91 45.74 -23.63
C ILE A 38 9.46 45.21 -23.57
N GLU A 39 8.51 45.82 -24.29
CA GLU A 39 7.14 45.31 -24.38
C GLU A 39 7.06 44.02 -25.20
N ILE A 40 7.91 43.87 -26.23
CA ILE A 40 8.05 42.61 -26.97
C ILE A 40 8.65 41.54 -26.06
N ILE A 41 9.70 41.84 -25.30
CA ILE A 41 10.32 40.91 -24.33
C ILE A 41 9.36 40.57 -23.20
N ASN A 42 8.52 41.50 -22.73
CA ASN A 42 7.51 41.23 -21.71
C ASN A 42 6.31 40.43 -22.28
N GLN A 43 5.86 40.70 -23.50
CA GLN A 43 4.84 39.89 -24.16
C GLN A 43 5.36 38.49 -24.51
N ILE A 44 6.61 38.39 -24.97
CA ILE A 44 7.32 37.13 -25.18
C ILE A 44 7.58 36.45 -23.83
N GLY A 45 7.92 37.16 -22.76
CA GLY A 45 8.11 36.62 -21.41
C GLY A 45 6.80 36.12 -20.78
N GLN A 46 5.68 36.78 -21.07
CA GLN A 46 4.32 36.31 -20.74
C GLN A 46 3.89 35.12 -21.61
N LEU A 47 4.32 35.06 -22.88
CA LEU A 47 4.15 33.92 -23.80
C LEU A 47 5.11 32.75 -23.50
N ILE A 48 6.25 33.00 -22.84
CA ILE A 48 7.24 32.04 -22.32
C ILE A 48 7.00 31.82 -20.81
N MET A 49 5.75 31.90 -20.33
CA MET A 49 5.41 31.17 -19.11
C MET A 49 5.36 29.69 -19.46
N ARG A 50 6.52 29.04 -19.36
CA ARG A 50 6.66 27.59 -19.60
C ARG A 50 5.62 26.85 -18.79
N ARG A 51 4.70 26.21 -19.50
CA ARG A 51 3.73 25.27 -18.93
C ARG A 51 4.51 24.16 -18.21
N LEU A 52 4.20 23.94 -16.94
CA LEU A 52 4.83 22.89 -16.15
C LEU A 52 4.04 21.59 -16.28
N ASN A 53 4.74 20.50 -16.50
CA ASN A 53 4.17 19.16 -16.68
C ASN A 53 4.46 18.32 -15.44
N ILE A 54 3.42 17.80 -14.81
CA ILE A 54 3.48 16.94 -13.63
C ILE A 54 2.97 15.57 -14.06
N ALA A 55 3.73 14.50 -13.81
CA ALA A 55 3.29 13.14 -14.07
C ALA A 55 3.00 12.40 -12.76
N ILE A 56 1.84 11.74 -12.68
CA ILE A 56 1.48 10.82 -11.60
C ILE A 56 1.34 9.43 -12.22
N VAL A 57 2.29 8.55 -11.91
CA VAL A 57 2.36 7.18 -12.43
C VAL A 57 1.71 6.22 -11.43
N GLY A 58 0.52 5.73 -11.77
CA GLY A 58 -0.36 4.98 -10.90
C GLY A 58 -1.38 5.89 -10.22
N MET A 59 -2.65 5.72 -10.56
CA MET A 59 -3.79 6.50 -10.04
C MET A 59 -4.70 5.64 -9.14
N GLY A 60 -4.10 4.77 -8.34
CA GLY A 60 -4.75 4.18 -7.16
C GLY A 60 -4.77 5.15 -5.98
N GLN A 61 -4.94 4.63 -4.75
CA GLN A 61 -5.10 5.45 -3.54
C GLN A 61 -3.93 6.42 -3.31
N ARG A 62 -2.70 6.00 -3.59
CA ARG A 62 -1.50 6.84 -3.41
C ARG A 62 -1.47 7.99 -4.43
N GLY A 63 -1.80 7.71 -5.69
CA GLY A 63 -1.94 8.74 -6.73
C GLY A 63 -3.06 9.74 -6.39
N VAL A 64 -4.20 9.26 -5.89
CA VAL A 64 -5.29 10.11 -5.41
C VAL A 64 -4.84 10.99 -4.23
N ASN A 65 -4.08 10.46 -3.28
CA ASN A 65 -3.55 11.28 -2.18
C ASN A 65 -2.61 12.40 -2.69
N VAL A 66 -1.76 12.11 -3.68
CA VAL A 66 -0.91 13.14 -4.31
C VAL A 66 -1.76 14.19 -5.04
N LEU A 67 -2.74 13.76 -5.84
CA LEU A 67 -3.64 14.66 -6.57
C LEU A 67 -4.45 15.55 -5.62
N GLU A 68 -4.99 14.98 -4.54
CA GLU A 68 -5.70 15.74 -3.52
C GLU A 68 -4.78 16.80 -2.89
N ARG A 69 -3.54 16.44 -2.55
CA ARG A 69 -2.57 17.38 -1.98
C ARG A 69 -2.22 18.51 -2.95
N ILE A 70 -2.10 18.21 -4.24
CA ILE A 70 -1.90 19.23 -5.27
C ILE A 70 -3.10 20.19 -5.31
N ALA A 71 -4.33 19.67 -5.31
CA ALA A 71 -5.53 20.49 -5.30
C ALA A 71 -5.61 21.38 -4.05
N ALA A 72 -5.31 20.82 -2.86
CA ALA A 72 -5.26 21.58 -1.61
C ALA A 72 -4.21 22.69 -1.66
N MET A 73 -3.01 22.41 -2.17
CA MET A 73 -1.96 23.41 -2.30
C MET A 73 -2.33 24.52 -3.29
N LEU A 74 -2.94 24.19 -4.43
CA LEU A 74 -3.37 25.19 -5.43
C LEU A 74 -4.47 26.11 -4.89
N ALA A 75 -5.39 25.59 -4.08
CA ALA A 75 -6.47 26.38 -3.50
C ALA A 75 -5.97 27.46 -2.52
N HIS A 76 -4.86 27.20 -1.81
CA HIS A 76 -4.30 28.13 -0.80
C HIS A 76 -3.07 28.89 -1.30
N HIS A 77 -2.35 28.34 -2.27
CA HIS A 77 -1.15 28.91 -2.87
C HIS A 77 -1.25 28.85 -4.39
N PRO A 78 -2.09 29.70 -5.01
CA PRO A 78 -2.19 29.77 -6.46
C PRO A 78 -0.82 30.00 -7.11
N VAL A 79 -0.61 29.37 -8.26
CA VAL A 79 0.57 29.57 -9.09
C VAL A 79 0.14 30.22 -10.39
N ASP A 80 0.83 31.29 -10.81
CA ASP A 80 0.45 32.04 -12.02
C ASP A 80 0.98 31.41 -13.31
N VAL A 81 1.42 30.15 -13.25
CA VAL A 81 1.91 29.39 -14.41
C VAL A 81 0.89 28.33 -14.81
N PRO A 82 0.68 28.06 -16.11
CA PRO A 82 -0.14 26.96 -16.55
C PRO A 82 0.45 25.61 -16.11
N LEU A 83 -0.38 24.75 -15.53
CA LEU A 83 0.01 23.38 -15.13
C LEU A 83 -0.66 22.35 -16.03
N THR A 84 0.04 21.27 -16.33
CA THR A 84 -0.54 20.07 -16.95
C THR A 84 -0.24 18.87 -16.08
N ILE A 85 -1.27 18.22 -15.55
CA ILE A 85 -1.14 17.00 -14.76
C ILE A 85 -1.48 15.82 -15.65
N HIS A 86 -0.47 14.99 -15.92
CA HIS A 86 -0.59 13.73 -16.62
C HIS A 86 -0.88 12.62 -15.62
N ILE A 87 -2.07 12.03 -15.75
CA ILE A 87 -2.52 10.91 -14.95
C ILE A 87 -2.30 9.64 -15.77
N ILE A 88 -1.47 8.73 -15.28
CA ILE A 88 -1.05 7.55 -16.04
C ILE A 88 -1.43 6.30 -15.26
N ASP A 89 -2.43 5.57 -15.74
CA ASP A 89 -2.84 4.29 -15.16
C ASP A 89 -3.60 3.47 -16.22
N PRO A 90 -3.27 2.18 -16.45
CA PRO A 90 -4.04 1.33 -17.36
C PRO A 90 -5.46 1.02 -16.85
N ALA A 91 -5.66 1.03 -15.54
CA ALA A 91 -6.95 0.78 -14.89
C ALA A 91 -7.82 2.04 -14.81
N VAL A 92 -8.99 1.91 -14.16
CA VAL A 92 -9.86 3.06 -13.90
C VAL A 92 -9.22 3.92 -12.81
N SER A 93 -9.04 5.21 -13.10
CA SER A 93 -8.48 6.17 -12.16
C SER A 93 -9.29 6.24 -10.85
N GLY A 94 -8.58 6.36 -9.74
CA GLY A 94 -9.13 6.45 -8.39
C GLY A 94 -9.27 5.10 -7.68
N GLN A 95 -9.69 4.05 -8.38
CA GLN A 95 -10.09 2.77 -7.77
C GLN A 95 -8.90 1.93 -7.29
N GLY A 96 -7.78 1.95 -8.04
CA GLY A 96 -6.65 1.06 -7.78
C GLY A 96 -7.09 -0.41 -7.74
N ILE A 97 -6.71 -1.15 -6.69
CA ILE A 97 -7.07 -2.57 -6.52
C ILE A 97 -8.51 -2.81 -6.03
N HIS A 98 -9.28 -1.75 -5.77
CA HIS A 98 -10.65 -1.83 -5.28
C HIS A 98 -11.62 -1.54 -6.42
N GLU A 99 -11.55 -2.33 -7.49
CA GLU A 99 -12.41 -2.12 -8.65
C GLU A 99 -13.89 -2.21 -8.26
N ALA A 100 -14.71 -1.27 -8.75
CA ALA A 100 -16.15 -1.23 -8.47
C ALA A 100 -16.91 -2.45 -9.00
N THR A 101 -16.30 -3.23 -9.90
CA THR A 101 -16.85 -4.45 -10.50
C THR A 101 -16.46 -5.73 -9.75
N GLN A 102 -15.73 -5.64 -8.64
CA GLN A 102 -15.38 -6.81 -7.84
C GLN A 102 -16.63 -7.49 -7.25
N PRO A 103 -16.60 -8.82 -7.04
CA PRO A 103 -17.69 -9.51 -6.35
C PRO A 103 -17.96 -8.93 -4.97
N ASP A 104 -19.24 -8.77 -4.61
CA ASP A 104 -19.67 -8.18 -3.34
C ASP A 104 -19.21 -8.97 -2.10
N HIS A 105 -18.94 -10.26 -2.26
CA HIS A 105 -18.43 -11.10 -1.18
C HIS A 105 -16.98 -10.78 -0.82
N LEU A 106 -16.27 -9.91 -1.55
CA LEU A 106 -14.94 -9.43 -1.16
C LEU A 106 -15.08 -8.20 -0.28
N LEU A 107 -14.68 -8.32 0.99
CA LEU A 107 -14.78 -7.24 1.98
C LEU A 107 -13.48 -6.43 2.05
N VAL A 108 -13.64 -5.13 2.34
CA VAL A 108 -12.54 -4.28 2.80
C VAL A 108 -12.20 -4.70 4.22
N ASN A 109 -10.93 -4.91 4.52
CA ASN A 109 -10.49 -5.32 5.85
C ASN A 109 -10.45 -4.17 6.86
N THR A 110 -11.10 -3.04 6.59
CA THR A 110 -11.14 -1.85 7.44
C THR A 110 -12.58 -1.41 7.57
N ILE A 111 -13.00 -1.09 8.79
CA ILE A 111 -14.37 -0.64 9.08
C ILE A 111 -14.66 0.71 8.41
N ALA A 112 -15.94 0.96 8.11
CA ALA A 112 -16.39 2.15 7.39
C ALA A 112 -15.90 3.48 8.01
N ALA A 113 -15.91 3.59 9.35
CA ALA A 113 -15.46 4.79 10.05
C ALA A 113 -13.95 5.07 9.90
N GLN A 114 -13.15 4.07 9.53
CA GLN A 114 -11.68 4.17 9.47
C GLN A 114 -11.16 4.33 8.03
N VAL A 115 -11.95 4.83 7.09
CA VAL A 115 -11.54 5.03 5.70
C VAL A 115 -11.78 6.45 5.25
N THR A 116 -10.74 7.09 4.70
CA THR A 116 -10.81 8.38 4.00
C THR A 116 -9.69 8.48 2.97
N VAL A 117 -9.77 9.50 2.11
CA VAL A 117 -8.64 9.94 1.26
C VAL A 117 -8.26 11.40 1.48
N TYR A 118 -8.99 12.12 2.33
CA TYR A 118 -8.79 13.54 2.60
C TYR A 118 -7.87 13.80 3.79
N CYS A 119 -7.19 14.95 3.77
CA CYS A 119 -6.43 15.44 4.93
C CYS A 119 -7.37 15.88 6.04
N ASP A 120 -6.87 15.83 7.27
CA ASP A 120 -7.40 16.62 8.36
C ASP A 120 -6.26 17.13 9.25
N LYS A 121 -6.62 17.86 10.31
CA LYS A 121 -5.69 18.52 11.24
C LYS A 121 -4.76 17.56 11.98
N SER A 122 -5.07 16.25 12.03
CA SER A 122 -4.23 15.24 12.68
C SER A 122 -3.02 14.84 11.83
N VAL A 123 -3.01 15.14 10.52
CA VAL A 123 -1.91 14.79 9.63
C VAL A 123 -0.78 15.81 9.76
N ILE A 124 0.34 15.36 10.31
CA ILE A 124 1.53 16.19 10.51
C ILE A 124 2.25 16.35 9.16
N GLY A 125 2.59 17.59 8.80
CA GLY A 125 3.29 17.90 7.55
C GLY A 125 2.42 17.72 6.28
N GLY A 126 1.10 17.57 6.43
CA GLY A 126 0.19 17.33 5.31
C GLY A 126 -0.12 18.54 4.43
N GLY A 127 0.29 19.75 4.83
CA GLY A 127 -0.03 20.99 4.12
C GLY A 127 -1.42 21.54 4.43
N PRO A 128 -1.93 22.49 3.61
CA PRO A 128 -3.26 23.06 3.77
C PRO A 128 -4.34 21.98 3.57
N LEU A 129 -5.52 22.25 4.13
CA LEU A 129 -6.64 21.30 4.11
C LEU A 129 -7.61 21.62 2.98
N LEU A 130 -8.09 20.57 2.32
CA LEU A 130 -9.24 20.60 1.42
C LEU A 130 -10.41 19.86 2.11
N PRO A 131 -11.60 20.47 2.23
CA PRO A 131 -12.75 19.77 2.80
C PRO A 131 -13.14 18.55 1.96
N GLY A 132 -13.53 17.48 2.63
CA GLY A 132 -13.99 16.26 1.98
C GLY A 132 -14.66 15.31 2.95
N LEU A 133 -15.35 14.31 2.40
CA LEU A 133 -16.10 13.33 3.17
C LEU A 133 -15.29 12.05 3.32
N SER A 134 -15.19 11.55 4.55
CA SER A 134 -14.78 10.16 4.82
C SER A 134 -15.77 9.17 4.19
N PHE A 135 -15.39 7.89 4.14
CA PHE A 135 -16.22 6.87 3.54
C PHE A 135 -17.60 6.73 4.23
N LEU A 136 -17.62 6.73 5.57
CA LEU A 136 -18.87 6.66 6.33
C LEU A 136 -19.76 7.90 6.15
N GLU A 137 -19.16 9.10 6.14
CA GLU A 137 -19.90 10.35 5.89
C GLU A 137 -20.51 10.37 4.48
N TRP A 138 -19.76 9.88 3.48
CA TRP A 138 -20.24 9.75 2.11
C TRP A 138 -21.40 8.75 2.00
N LEU A 139 -21.29 7.58 2.63
CA LEU A 139 -22.36 6.57 2.65
C LEU A 139 -23.65 7.15 3.25
N THR A 140 -23.52 7.84 4.38
CA THR A 140 -24.63 8.50 5.08
C THR A 140 -25.28 9.56 4.18
N LEU A 141 -24.47 10.44 3.57
CA LEU A 141 -24.97 11.50 2.69
C LEU A 141 -25.69 10.92 1.45
N LYS A 142 -25.20 9.81 0.91
CA LYS A 142 -25.79 9.16 -0.27
C LYS A 142 -27.00 8.27 0.05
N GLY A 143 -27.35 8.10 1.33
CA GLY A 143 -28.50 7.30 1.75
C GLY A 143 -28.29 5.79 1.69
N TYR A 144 -27.05 5.32 1.83
CA TYR A 144 -26.78 3.89 1.92
C TYR A 144 -27.27 3.30 3.25
N ARG A 145 -27.89 2.13 3.17
CA ARG A 145 -28.39 1.32 4.29
C ARG A 145 -28.03 -0.14 4.09
N MET A 146 -27.96 -0.89 5.19
CA MET A 146 -27.83 -2.34 5.18
C MET A 146 -29.20 -3.00 4.98
N VAL A 147 -29.33 -3.75 3.89
CA VAL A 147 -30.53 -4.53 3.53
C VAL A 147 -30.09 -5.95 3.22
N ASN A 148 -30.59 -6.93 3.97
CA ASN A 148 -30.25 -8.36 3.81
C ASN A 148 -28.73 -8.61 3.72
N GLY A 149 -27.96 -7.96 4.61
CA GLY A 149 -26.50 -8.10 4.67
C GLY A 149 -25.72 -7.36 3.56
N LYS A 150 -26.38 -6.58 2.71
CA LYS A 150 -25.74 -5.79 1.65
C LYS A 150 -25.99 -4.30 1.84
N ALA A 151 -24.97 -3.48 1.54
CA ALA A 151 -25.12 -2.03 1.52
C ALA A 151 -25.67 -1.57 0.17
N CYS A 152 -26.81 -0.89 0.18
CA CYS A 152 -27.41 -0.29 -1.01
C CYS A 152 -28.12 1.03 -0.65
N ILE A 153 -28.39 1.88 -1.65
CA ILE A 153 -29.20 3.08 -1.45
C ILE A 153 -30.66 2.64 -1.29
N ALA A 154 -31.24 2.93 -0.13
CA ALA A 154 -32.60 2.53 0.19
C ALA A 154 -33.22 3.47 1.23
N ASP A 155 -34.55 3.63 1.17
CA ASP A 155 -35.32 4.37 2.19
C ASP A 155 -35.52 3.54 3.47
N VAL A 156 -35.48 2.21 3.34
CA VAL A 156 -35.66 1.23 4.41
C VAL A 156 -34.40 0.38 4.61
N GLY A 157 -34.17 -0.08 5.84
CA GLY A 157 -32.98 -0.87 6.21
C GLY A 157 -32.22 -0.26 7.37
N GLU A 158 -31.26 -1.03 7.90
CA GLU A 158 -30.46 -0.61 9.05
C GLU A 158 -29.42 0.46 8.63
N PRO A 159 -29.18 1.49 9.44
CA PRO A 159 -28.11 2.45 9.18
C PRO A 159 -26.75 1.73 9.08
N ILE A 160 -25.88 2.21 8.19
CA ILE A 160 -24.48 1.75 8.18
C ILE A 160 -23.80 2.28 9.44
N THR A 161 -23.32 1.37 10.28
CA THR A 161 -22.65 1.71 11.54
C THR A 161 -21.15 1.93 11.36
N GLU A 162 -20.51 2.55 12.36
CA GLU A 162 -19.06 2.77 12.36
C GLU A 162 -18.24 1.48 12.21
N ASN A 163 -18.76 0.37 12.74
CA ASN A 163 -18.13 -0.95 12.77
C ASN A 163 -18.43 -1.80 11.53
N ALA A 164 -19.17 -1.29 10.54
CA ALA A 164 -19.54 -2.04 9.36
C ALA A 164 -18.32 -2.36 8.48
N TYR A 165 -18.18 -3.63 8.11
CA TYR A 165 -17.30 -4.05 7.03
C TYR A 165 -18.11 -4.08 5.73
N LEU A 166 -17.59 -3.43 4.68
CA LEU A 166 -18.28 -3.22 3.41
C LEU A 166 -17.49 -3.82 2.25
N SER A 167 -18.16 -4.04 1.13
CA SER A 167 -17.53 -4.63 -0.05
C SER A 167 -16.44 -3.74 -0.63
N ARG A 168 -15.42 -4.36 -1.23
CA ARG A 168 -14.37 -3.65 -1.98
C ARG A 168 -14.94 -2.92 -3.20
N SER A 169 -15.98 -3.48 -3.81
CA SER A 169 -16.72 -2.84 -4.90
C SER A 169 -17.29 -1.47 -4.47
N LEU A 170 -17.93 -1.40 -3.32
CA LEU A 170 -18.49 -0.15 -2.79
C LEU A 170 -17.40 0.87 -2.40
N LEU A 171 -16.27 0.40 -1.87
CA LEU A 171 -15.11 1.27 -1.69
C LEU A 171 -14.61 1.84 -3.03
N GLY A 172 -14.58 1.03 -4.09
CA GLY A 172 -14.27 1.48 -5.44
C GLY A 172 -15.16 2.62 -5.92
N VAL A 173 -16.47 2.52 -5.68
CA VAL A 173 -17.44 3.59 -6.02
C VAL A 173 -17.14 4.88 -5.24
N TYR A 174 -16.84 4.79 -3.95
CA TYR A 174 -16.44 5.96 -3.15
C TYR A 174 -15.14 6.60 -3.66
N LEU A 175 -14.16 5.79 -4.05
CA LEU A 175 -12.87 6.27 -4.54
C LEU A 175 -12.99 6.97 -5.89
N THR A 176 -13.81 6.45 -6.82
CA THR A 176 -14.13 7.15 -8.07
C THR A 176 -14.85 8.47 -7.80
N TRP A 177 -15.88 8.45 -6.93
CA TRP A 177 -16.59 9.67 -6.56
C TRP A 177 -15.63 10.74 -5.99
N THR A 178 -14.68 10.31 -5.15
CA THR A 178 -13.72 11.25 -4.56
C THR A 178 -12.72 11.77 -5.58
N TYR A 179 -12.24 10.92 -6.48
CA TYR A 179 -11.36 11.32 -7.58
C TYR A 179 -12.03 12.42 -8.43
N ASP A 180 -13.26 12.20 -8.87
CA ASP A 180 -14.02 13.17 -9.66
C ASP A 180 -14.20 14.49 -8.90
N ARG A 181 -14.52 14.41 -7.60
CA ARG A 181 -14.68 15.58 -6.73
C ARG A 181 -13.39 16.39 -6.57
N ILE A 182 -12.21 15.75 -6.56
CA ILE A 182 -10.93 16.43 -6.50
C ILE A 182 -10.64 17.15 -7.83
N LEU A 183 -11.01 16.55 -8.97
CA LEU A 183 -10.85 17.21 -10.27
C LEU A 183 -11.70 18.48 -10.37
N GLU A 184 -12.91 18.46 -9.81
CA GLU A 184 -13.82 19.61 -9.76
C GLU A 184 -13.28 20.80 -8.92
N THR A 185 -12.31 20.58 -8.03
CA THR A 185 -11.73 21.64 -7.19
C THR A 185 -10.46 22.27 -7.79
N LEU A 186 -9.98 21.76 -8.92
CA LEU A 186 -8.78 22.31 -9.57
C LEU A 186 -9.07 23.65 -10.24
N PRO A 187 -8.15 24.64 -10.15
CA PRO A 187 -8.34 25.94 -10.79
C PRO A 187 -8.15 25.88 -12.32
N ASP A 188 -8.68 26.89 -13.02
CA ASP A 188 -8.73 26.98 -14.49
C ASP A 188 -7.35 26.90 -15.18
N ASN A 189 -6.26 27.25 -14.48
CA ASN A 189 -4.91 27.16 -15.02
C ASN A 189 -4.31 25.74 -15.00
N VAL A 190 -5.06 24.75 -14.52
CA VAL A 190 -4.67 23.33 -14.53
C VAL A 190 -5.35 22.59 -15.67
N THR A 191 -4.57 21.89 -16.48
CA THR A 191 -5.05 20.97 -17.50
C THR A 191 -4.80 19.52 -17.07
N ILE A 192 -5.85 18.70 -17.03
CA ILE A 192 -5.71 17.26 -16.77
C ILE A 192 -5.57 16.50 -18.10
N ARG A 193 -4.60 15.59 -18.17
CA ARG A 193 -4.44 14.64 -19.27
C ARG A 193 -4.46 13.22 -18.74
N ASN A 194 -5.57 12.54 -18.96
CA ASN A 194 -5.75 11.13 -18.57
C ASN A 194 -5.19 10.21 -19.65
N HIS A 195 -4.20 9.41 -19.27
CA HIS A 195 -3.60 8.39 -20.10
C HIS A 195 -3.99 7.02 -19.54
N ARG A 196 -4.99 6.38 -20.16
CA ARG A 196 -5.38 5.00 -19.82
C ARG A 196 -4.40 4.00 -20.46
N ARG A 197 -3.16 4.05 -20.00
CA ARG A 197 -1.98 3.43 -20.60
C ARG A 197 -0.98 3.04 -19.52
N GLU A 198 -0.17 2.03 -19.79
CA GLU A 198 0.94 1.65 -18.91
C GLU A 198 2.13 2.61 -19.14
N ALA A 199 2.74 3.10 -18.06
CA ALA A 199 4.06 3.73 -18.15
C ALA A 199 5.11 2.65 -18.39
N VAL A 200 6.05 2.86 -19.30
CA VAL A 200 7.08 1.88 -19.63
C VAL A 200 8.49 2.38 -19.36
N ASP A 201 8.72 3.69 -19.24
CA ASP A 201 10.01 4.22 -18.79
C ASP A 201 9.87 5.62 -18.18
N VAL A 202 10.79 5.94 -17.27
CA VAL A 202 10.97 7.27 -16.67
C VAL A 202 12.48 7.53 -16.57
N ALA A 203 12.96 8.53 -17.30
CA ALA A 203 14.40 8.79 -17.44
C ALA A 203 14.75 10.25 -17.17
N PRO A 204 15.55 10.57 -16.14
CA PRO A 204 16.02 11.92 -15.88
C PRO A 204 16.94 12.43 -17.00
N GLN A 205 16.78 13.70 -17.37
CA GLN A 205 17.62 14.42 -18.32
C GLN A 205 18.68 15.26 -17.61
N ALA A 206 19.76 15.59 -18.32
CA ALA A 206 20.84 16.44 -17.81
C ALA A 206 20.40 17.88 -17.46
N ASN A 207 19.31 18.36 -18.07
CA ASN A 207 18.73 19.69 -17.81
C ASN A 207 17.78 19.72 -16.60
N GLY A 208 17.64 18.61 -15.88
CA GLY A 208 16.76 18.47 -14.71
C GLY A 208 15.30 18.13 -15.03
N GLN A 209 14.91 17.96 -16.29
CA GLN A 209 13.59 17.43 -16.67
C GLN A 209 13.60 15.90 -16.67
N ILE A 210 12.44 15.27 -16.86
CA ILE A 210 12.28 13.82 -16.85
C ILE A 210 11.48 13.39 -18.08
N ASP A 211 12.05 12.51 -18.90
CA ASP A 211 11.30 11.84 -19.98
C ASP A 211 10.38 10.78 -19.39
N VAL A 212 9.13 10.76 -19.84
CA VAL A 212 8.16 9.72 -19.51
C VAL A 212 7.69 9.06 -20.80
N GLU A 213 7.84 7.75 -20.86
CA GLU A 213 7.40 6.92 -21.98
C GLU A 213 6.23 6.03 -21.55
N LEU A 214 5.21 5.99 -22.39
CA LEU A 214 4.04 5.12 -22.23
C LEU A 214 4.07 4.01 -23.28
N ASP A 215 3.28 2.96 -23.03
CA ASP A 215 3.03 1.92 -24.01
C ASP A 215 2.57 2.50 -25.37
N GLY A 216 2.90 1.81 -26.46
CA GLY A 216 2.67 2.31 -27.81
C GLY A 216 3.52 3.52 -28.23
N GLY A 217 4.58 3.85 -27.47
CA GLY A 217 5.64 4.80 -27.87
C GLY A 217 5.30 6.28 -27.66
N TYR A 218 4.24 6.60 -26.93
CA TYR A 218 3.93 7.98 -26.59
C TYR A 218 4.94 8.51 -25.56
N LYS A 219 5.62 9.62 -25.87
CA LYS A 219 6.61 10.25 -25.00
C LYS A 219 6.27 11.70 -24.71
N PHE A 220 6.57 12.16 -23.50
CA PHE A 220 6.49 13.56 -23.13
C PHE A 220 7.50 13.87 -22.03
N VAL A 221 7.81 15.16 -21.86
CA VAL A 221 8.75 15.64 -20.84
C VAL A 221 7.98 16.19 -19.65
N ALA A 222 8.30 15.68 -18.46
CA ALA A 222 7.77 16.13 -17.18
C ALA A 222 8.80 16.98 -16.42
N ASP A 223 8.31 17.96 -15.67
CA ASP A 223 9.06 18.74 -14.70
C ASP A 223 9.10 18.04 -13.33
N PHE A 224 8.05 17.27 -13.01
CA PHE A 224 7.88 16.58 -11.74
C PHE A 224 7.22 15.22 -11.97
N VAL A 225 7.72 14.17 -11.31
CA VAL A 225 7.18 12.81 -11.46
C VAL A 225 6.96 12.17 -10.09
N PHE A 226 5.76 11.63 -9.89
CA PHE A 226 5.38 10.85 -8.71
C PHE A 226 5.16 9.39 -9.14
N LEU A 227 5.98 8.48 -8.63
CA LEU A 227 5.78 7.04 -8.77
C LEU A 227 4.90 6.58 -7.61
N THR A 228 3.64 6.30 -7.91
CA THR A 228 2.61 5.85 -6.96
C THR A 228 2.06 4.48 -7.36
N THR A 229 2.88 3.69 -8.07
CA THR A 229 2.52 2.35 -8.51
C THR A 229 2.27 1.43 -7.30
N GLY A 230 1.19 0.66 -7.37
CA GLY A 230 0.84 -0.32 -6.33
C GLY A 230 1.73 -1.56 -6.39
N HIS A 231 1.14 -2.71 -6.07
CA HIS A 231 1.83 -4.00 -6.15
C HIS A 231 2.21 -4.31 -7.61
N ALA A 232 3.44 -3.96 -8.00
CA ALA A 232 4.00 -4.37 -9.28
C ALA A 232 4.24 -5.89 -9.24
N GLY A 233 3.75 -6.60 -10.26
CA GLY A 233 3.87 -8.06 -10.34
C GLY A 233 5.34 -8.48 -10.36
N CYS A 234 5.73 -9.37 -9.45
CA CYS A 234 7.02 -10.05 -9.50
C CYS A 234 6.90 -11.28 -10.41
N GLY A 235 7.95 -11.55 -11.17
CA GLY A 235 8.09 -12.81 -11.91
C GLY A 235 8.18 -13.99 -10.94
N PRO A 236 7.96 -15.22 -11.45
CA PRO A 236 7.95 -16.41 -10.61
C PRO A 236 9.29 -16.57 -9.88
N ASP A 237 9.23 -16.93 -8.59
CA ASP A 237 10.40 -17.35 -7.83
C ASP A 237 10.76 -18.83 -8.13
N ASP A 238 11.79 -19.37 -7.45
CA ASP A 238 12.20 -20.77 -7.64
C ASP A 238 11.11 -21.77 -7.25
N VAL A 239 10.32 -21.45 -6.22
CA VAL A 239 9.21 -22.29 -5.75
C VAL A 239 8.08 -22.26 -6.77
N ASP A 240 7.74 -21.08 -7.29
CA ASP A 240 6.72 -20.93 -8.33
C ASP A 240 7.13 -21.69 -9.61
N ARG A 241 8.40 -21.62 -10.01
CA ARG A 241 8.95 -22.41 -11.14
C ARG A 241 8.83 -23.90 -10.90
N GLN A 242 9.14 -24.37 -9.70
CA GLN A 242 9.05 -25.79 -9.34
C GLN A 242 7.60 -26.29 -9.39
N PHE A 243 6.66 -25.54 -8.81
CA PHE A 243 5.24 -25.91 -8.84
C PHE A 243 4.66 -25.90 -10.26
N ALA A 244 5.05 -24.93 -11.09
CA ALA A 244 4.68 -24.90 -12.51
C ALA A 244 5.25 -26.11 -13.27
N ALA A 245 6.49 -26.51 -13.01
CA ALA A 245 7.11 -27.68 -13.64
C ALA A 245 6.38 -28.98 -13.26
N TRP A 246 6.04 -29.17 -11.98
CA TRP A 246 5.24 -30.33 -11.54
C TRP A 246 3.85 -30.36 -12.16
N THR A 247 3.20 -29.19 -12.27
CA THR A 247 1.90 -29.07 -12.94
C THR A 247 2.01 -29.52 -14.40
N ALA A 248 2.97 -28.98 -15.15
CA ALA A 248 3.17 -29.34 -16.55
C ALA A 248 3.49 -30.84 -16.75
N GLN A 249 4.23 -31.44 -15.80
CA GLN A 249 4.54 -32.87 -15.83
C GLN A 249 3.32 -33.77 -15.59
N GLY A 250 2.38 -33.34 -14.75
CA GLY A 250 1.25 -34.17 -14.31
C GLY A 250 -0.06 -33.95 -15.06
N GLN A 251 -0.22 -32.84 -15.77
CA GLN A 251 -1.49 -32.41 -16.34
C GLN A 251 -2.09 -33.42 -17.34
N ALA A 252 -1.26 -34.17 -18.06
CA ALA A 252 -1.73 -35.22 -18.98
C ALA A 252 -2.38 -36.41 -18.25
N GLY A 253 -2.03 -36.65 -16.97
CA GLY A 253 -2.56 -37.74 -16.15
C GLY A 253 -3.61 -37.30 -15.13
N ASN A 254 -3.71 -36.01 -14.83
CA ASN A 254 -4.75 -35.42 -13.98
C ASN A 254 -5.18 -34.08 -14.58
N SER A 255 -6.38 -34.04 -15.17
CA SER A 255 -6.91 -32.83 -15.82
C SER A 255 -7.28 -31.72 -14.84
N LEU A 256 -7.39 -32.02 -13.54
CA LEU A 256 -7.65 -31.05 -12.48
C LEU A 256 -6.36 -30.41 -11.94
N LEU A 257 -5.18 -30.98 -12.27
CA LEU A 257 -3.91 -30.53 -11.74
C LEU A 257 -3.63 -29.09 -12.20
N SER A 258 -3.55 -28.16 -11.24
CA SER A 258 -3.34 -26.74 -11.54
C SER A 258 -2.59 -26.03 -10.43
N TYR A 259 -1.84 -24.99 -10.81
CA TYR A 259 -1.11 -24.15 -9.89
C TYR A 259 -1.42 -22.67 -10.16
N VAL A 260 -1.81 -21.97 -9.09
CA VAL A 260 -2.15 -20.54 -9.11
C VAL A 260 -1.18 -19.79 -8.20
N ASN A 261 -0.24 -19.07 -8.78
CA ASN A 261 0.76 -18.29 -8.04
C ASN A 261 0.19 -17.00 -7.44
N ASN A 262 -0.75 -16.36 -8.14
CA ASN A 262 -1.46 -15.16 -7.68
C ASN A 262 -2.97 -15.32 -7.94
N PRO A 263 -3.81 -15.32 -6.89
CA PRO A 263 -5.24 -15.57 -7.03
C PRO A 263 -6.00 -14.37 -7.61
N TYR A 264 -5.38 -13.18 -7.75
CA TYR A 264 -6.06 -11.98 -8.24
C TYR A 264 -5.95 -11.79 -9.77
N PRO A 265 -6.99 -11.22 -10.43
CA PRO A 265 -8.35 -11.02 -9.91
C PRO A 265 -9.00 -12.35 -9.51
N ILE A 266 -9.79 -12.34 -8.42
CA ILE A 266 -10.30 -13.57 -7.77
C ILE A 266 -11.16 -14.44 -8.70
N THR A 267 -11.73 -13.82 -9.73
CA THR A 267 -12.55 -14.48 -10.76
C THR A 267 -11.78 -15.55 -11.53
N LYS A 268 -10.44 -15.53 -11.52
CA LYS A 268 -9.59 -16.62 -12.06
C LYS A 268 -9.90 -17.98 -11.43
N LEU A 269 -10.44 -18.00 -10.20
CA LEU A 269 -10.74 -19.22 -9.47
C LEU A 269 -12.09 -19.83 -9.83
N SER A 270 -12.93 -19.13 -10.61
CA SER A 270 -14.28 -19.59 -10.99
C SER A 270 -14.30 -20.89 -11.81
N GLY A 271 -13.17 -21.27 -12.42
CA GLY A 271 -13.04 -22.49 -13.20
C GLY A 271 -12.57 -23.73 -12.43
N ILE A 272 -12.36 -23.62 -11.10
CA ILE A 272 -11.95 -24.77 -10.29
C ILE A 272 -13.13 -25.75 -10.18
N SER A 273 -12.87 -27.03 -10.49
CA SER A 273 -13.88 -28.08 -10.46
C SER A 273 -14.37 -28.35 -9.03
N PRO A 274 -15.68 -28.59 -8.81
CA PRO A 274 -16.20 -29.11 -7.54
C PRO A 274 -15.54 -30.43 -7.10
N ASP A 275 -15.09 -31.25 -8.04
CA ASP A 275 -14.45 -32.55 -7.75
C ASP A 275 -12.98 -32.40 -7.30
N ALA A 276 -12.40 -31.20 -7.40
CA ALA A 276 -11.01 -30.98 -7.07
C ALA A 276 -10.78 -30.90 -5.55
N THR A 277 -9.61 -31.36 -5.11
CA THR A 277 -9.06 -30.99 -3.81
C THR A 277 -8.08 -29.82 -3.97
N VAL A 278 -8.33 -28.73 -3.25
CA VAL A 278 -7.58 -27.47 -3.33
C VAL A 278 -6.71 -27.29 -2.09
N ALA A 279 -5.40 -27.15 -2.26
CA ALA A 279 -4.47 -26.74 -1.23
C ALA A 279 -4.19 -25.23 -1.31
N ILE A 280 -4.47 -24.51 -0.23
CA ILE A 280 -4.25 -23.07 -0.09
C ILE A 280 -3.03 -22.82 0.80
N CYS A 281 -1.97 -22.26 0.22
CA CYS A 281 -0.75 -21.87 0.93
C CYS A 281 -0.92 -20.51 1.61
N GLY A 282 -1.47 -20.51 2.82
CA GLY A 282 -1.67 -19.32 3.64
C GLY A 282 -3.01 -19.35 4.37
N THR A 283 -3.09 -18.58 5.46
CA THR A 283 -4.26 -18.51 6.34
C THR A 283 -4.68 -17.06 6.66
N GLY A 284 -4.12 -16.09 5.92
CA GLY A 284 -4.37 -14.66 6.09
C GLY A 284 -5.47 -14.12 5.18
N LEU A 285 -5.47 -12.80 4.97
CA LEU A 285 -6.52 -12.07 4.23
C LEU A 285 -6.76 -12.61 2.81
N THR A 286 -5.68 -12.90 2.07
CA THR A 286 -5.80 -13.49 0.72
C THR A 286 -6.45 -14.87 0.74
N ALA A 287 -6.21 -15.67 1.79
CA ALA A 287 -6.84 -16.98 1.93
C ALA A 287 -8.34 -16.86 2.21
N ALA A 288 -8.75 -15.87 3.01
CA ALA A 288 -10.17 -15.58 3.23
C ALA A 288 -10.89 -15.20 1.93
N ASP A 289 -10.25 -14.44 1.03
CA ASP A 289 -10.83 -14.11 -0.28
C ASP A 289 -10.95 -15.35 -1.18
N ILE A 290 -9.93 -16.23 -1.20
CA ILE A 290 -9.97 -17.50 -1.94
C ILE A 290 -11.10 -18.39 -1.41
N VAL A 291 -11.19 -18.57 -0.09
CA VAL A 291 -12.25 -19.36 0.54
C VAL A 291 -13.63 -18.78 0.19
N SER A 292 -13.80 -17.46 0.28
CA SER A 292 -15.06 -16.80 -0.09
C SER A 292 -15.44 -17.02 -1.56
N ALA A 293 -14.46 -16.98 -2.48
CA ALA A 293 -14.70 -17.24 -3.90
C ALA A 293 -15.06 -18.70 -4.20
N LEU A 294 -14.47 -19.66 -3.47
CA LEU A 294 -14.74 -21.10 -3.61
C LEU A 294 -15.94 -21.61 -2.81
N THR A 295 -16.66 -20.72 -2.10
CA THR A 295 -17.83 -21.05 -1.30
C THR A 295 -19.02 -20.19 -1.70
N VAL A 296 -19.08 -18.95 -1.20
CA VAL A 296 -20.12 -17.96 -1.55
C VAL A 296 -20.08 -17.64 -3.05
N GLY A 297 -18.89 -17.57 -3.64
CA GLY A 297 -18.72 -17.35 -5.08
C GLY A 297 -19.24 -18.48 -5.98
N VAL A 298 -19.52 -19.66 -5.42
CA VAL A 298 -20.15 -20.80 -6.10
C VAL A 298 -21.55 -21.10 -5.55
N ASP A 299 -22.24 -20.08 -5.04
CA ASP A 299 -23.63 -20.10 -4.51
C ASP A 299 -23.84 -20.84 -3.18
N GLY A 300 -22.79 -21.12 -2.43
CA GLY A 300 -22.89 -21.53 -1.03
C GLY A 300 -23.49 -20.44 -0.13
N ARG A 301 -24.18 -20.83 0.94
CA ARG A 301 -24.96 -19.89 1.76
C ARG A 301 -24.69 -20.06 3.25
N PHE A 302 -24.60 -18.94 3.96
CA PHE A 302 -24.59 -18.92 5.41
C PHE A 302 -25.98 -18.58 5.95
N GLU A 303 -26.45 -19.40 6.89
CA GLU A 303 -27.61 -19.11 7.73
C GLU A 303 -27.13 -18.58 9.08
N VAL A 304 -27.73 -17.47 9.53
CA VAL A 304 -27.39 -16.87 10.82
C VAL A 304 -28.15 -17.60 11.92
N LEU A 305 -27.43 -18.26 12.82
CA LEU A 305 -28.01 -18.87 14.02
C LEU A 305 -27.96 -17.89 15.20
N SER A 306 -26.90 -17.08 15.29
CA SER A 306 -26.74 -15.97 16.22
C SER A 306 -25.64 -15.02 15.72
N ASP A 307 -25.41 -13.90 16.40
CA ASP A 307 -24.38 -12.92 16.03
C ASP A 307 -22.96 -13.53 15.96
N GLN A 308 -22.69 -14.59 16.72
CA GLN A 308 -21.39 -15.26 16.78
C GLN A 308 -21.38 -16.62 16.07
N ARG A 309 -22.48 -17.01 15.42
CA ARG A 309 -22.67 -18.37 14.94
C ARG A 309 -23.42 -18.44 13.62
N LEU A 310 -22.79 -19.07 12.65
CA LEU A 310 -23.37 -19.38 11.35
C LEU A 310 -23.47 -20.89 11.15
N GLN A 311 -24.43 -21.30 10.34
CA GLN A 311 -24.45 -22.61 9.70
C GLN A 311 -24.18 -22.43 8.20
N TYR A 312 -23.26 -23.21 7.65
CA TYR A 312 -23.02 -23.21 6.20
C TYR A 312 -23.85 -24.29 5.50
N HIS A 313 -24.50 -23.89 4.41
CA HIS A 313 -25.26 -24.75 3.50
C HIS A 313 -24.50 -24.84 2.17
N PRO A 314 -23.82 -25.97 1.89
CA PRO A 314 -23.12 -26.16 0.62
C PRO A 314 -24.08 -26.14 -0.57
N SER A 315 -23.61 -25.57 -1.67
CA SER A 315 -24.27 -25.63 -2.98
C SER A 315 -24.05 -26.95 -3.69
N GLY A 316 -23.02 -27.72 -3.30
CA GLY A 316 -22.55 -28.91 -4.00
C GLY A 316 -21.54 -28.61 -5.11
N ARG A 317 -21.09 -27.35 -5.22
CA ARG A 317 -20.07 -26.91 -6.19
C ARG A 317 -18.76 -26.49 -5.54
N GLU A 318 -18.68 -26.57 -4.21
CA GLU A 318 -17.48 -26.30 -3.45
C GLU A 318 -16.45 -27.43 -3.66
N PRO A 319 -15.19 -27.12 -3.98
CA PRO A 319 -14.13 -28.11 -3.88
C PRO A 319 -13.84 -28.45 -2.42
N ARG A 320 -13.14 -29.56 -2.17
CA ARG A 320 -12.57 -29.83 -0.85
C ARG A 320 -11.36 -28.93 -0.63
N ILE A 321 -11.32 -28.19 0.47
CA ILE A 321 -10.26 -27.21 0.73
C ILE A 321 -9.36 -27.66 1.87
N TRP A 322 -8.05 -27.63 1.64
CA TRP A 322 -7.00 -27.76 2.65
C TRP A 322 -6.23 -26.44 2.76
N MET A 323 -6.21 -25.85 3.94
CA MET A 323 -5.40 -24.67 4.25
C MET A 323 -4.17 -25.08 5.04
N TYR A 324 -3.03 -24.47 4.73
CA TYR A 324 -1.81 -24.68 5.51
C TYR A 324 -0.96 -23.41 5.57
N SER A 325 -0.14 -23.30 6.60
CA SER A 325 0.82 -22.20 6.73
C SER A 325 1.98 -22.61 7.62
N ARG A 326 3.03 -21.77 7.68
CA ARG A 326 4.18 -22.00 8.57
C ARG A 326 3.77 -22.12 10.04
N GLN A 327 2.81 -21.30 10.47
CA GLN A 327 2.33 -21.30 11.87
C GLN A 327 1.15 -22.23 12.10
N GLY A 328 0.48 -22.70 11.04
CA GLY A 328 -0.72 -23.55 11.17
C GLY A 328 -1.83 -22.88 11.97
N LEU A 329 -2.03 -21.57 11.84
CA LEU A 329 -3.04 -20.82 12.59
C LEU A 329 -3.81 -19.89 11.66
N PRO A 330 -5.14 -19.75 11.81
CA PRO A 330 -5.87 -18.67 11.18
C PRO A 330 -5.44 -17.30 11.76
N ALA A 331 -5.67 -16.23 11.01
CA ALA A 331 -5.52 -14.88 11.52
C ALA A 331 -6.63 -14.57 12.54
N GLY A 332 -6.29 -13.81 13.60
CA GLY A 332 -7.25 -13.37 14.59
C GLY A 332 -8.24 -12.37 13.99
N GLY A 333 -9.52 -12.56 14.28
CA GLY A 333 -10.59 -11.71 13.81
C GLY A 333 -10.49 -10.33 14.44
N ARG A 334 -10.73 -9.28 13.66
CA ARG A 334 -10.75 -7.91 14.18
C ARG A 334 -11.86 -7.74 15.20
N ALA A 335 -11.48 -7.30 16.40
CA ALA A 335 -12.44 -7.03 17.45
C ALA A 335 -13.38 -5.87 17.10
N ILE A 336 -14.54 -5.84 17.75
CA ILE A 336 -15.46 -4.70 17.70
C ILE A 336 -14.69 -3.46 18.17
N ASN A 337 -14.72 -2.40 17.36
CA ASN A 337 -14.07 -1.16 17.70
C ASN A 337 -14.92 -0.41 18.72
N GLN A 338 -14.37 -0.25 19.93
CA GLN A 338 -14.92 0.50 21.06
C GLN A 338 -14.18 1.82 21.27
N LYS A 339 -13.14 2.10 20.48
CA LYS A 339 -12.36 3.35 20.51
C LYS A 339 -13.00 4.48 19.67
N GLY A 340 -14.10 4.19 18.97
CA GLY A 340 -14.70 5.09 17.99
C GLY A 340 -13.74 5.42 16.83
N THR A 341 -14.01 6.50 16.12
CA THR A 341 -13.18 6.93 14.97
C THR A 341 -11.78 7.42 15.39
N TYR A 342 -11.69 8.02 16.58
CA TYR A 342 -10.52 8.83 17.01
C TYR A 342 -9.60 8.11 18.00
N GLY A 343 -10.14 7.21 18.82
CA GLY A 343 -9.43 6.65 19.95
C GLY A 343 -8.25 5.79 19.51
N GLN A 344 -7.10 6.02 20.14
CA GLN A 344 -5.88 5.25 19.92
C GLN A 344 -5.15 5.08 21.24
N TYR A 345 -4.63 3.88 21.45
CA TYR A 345 -3.68 3.65 22.52
C TYR A 345 -2.40 4.48 22.30
N LYS A 346 -1.81 5.00 23.37
CA LYS A 346 -0.53 5.69 23.33
C LYS A 346 0.49 4.89 24.13
N ALA A 347 1.58 4.54 23.47
CA ALA A 347 2.67 3.78 24.07
C ALA A 347 3.22 4.49 25.32
N ARG A 348 3.48 3.71 26.37
CA ARG A 348 4.09 4.16 27.63
C ARG A 348 5.56 3.76 27.72
N PHE A 349 5.92 2.59 27.20
CA PHE A 349 7.26 2.01 27.22
C PHE A 349 7.91 2.05 25.85
N PHE A 350 7.18 1.66 24.79
CA PHE A 350 7.70 1.62 23.43
C PHE A 350 7.56 2.98 22.72
N THR A 351 8.13 4.03 23.31
CA THR A 351 8.03 5.42 22.81
C THR A 351 9.11 5.77 21.78
N LEU A 352 8.98 6.92 21.11
CA LEU A 352 10.04 7.42 20.22
C LEU A 352 11.33 7.73 20.99
N SER A 353 11.23 8.29 22.21
CA SER A 353 12.38 8.56 23.07
C SER A 353 13.12 7.29 23.47
N PHE A 354 12.37 6.23 23.82
CA PHE A 354 12.95 4.91 24.09
C PHE A 354 13.74 4.38 22.89
N ILE A 355 13.19 4.49 21.68
CA ILE A 355 13.89 4.06 20.46
C ILE A 355 15.18 4.86 20.24
N ASP A 356 15.15 6.18 20.48
CA ASP A 356 16.34 7.03 20.35
C ASP A 356 17.40 6.70 21.43
N GLU A 357 16.99 6.40 22.66
CA GLU A 357 17.87 5.89 23.72
C GLU A 357 18.53 4.56 23.32
N CYS A 358 17.77 3.62 22.75
CA CYS A 358 18.30 2.37 22.22
C CYS A 358 19.36 2.63 21.13
N ARG A 359 19.14 3.61 20.24
CA ARG A 359 20.09 3.98 19.19
C ARG A 359 21.38 4.57 19.75
N GLN A 360 21.27 5.43 20.76
CA GLN A 360 22.42 6.01 21.44
C GLN A 360 23.25 4.92 22.14
N LEU A 361 22.59 3.99 22.84
CA LEU A 361 23.26 2.84 23.46
C LEU A 361 23.91 1.93 22.42
N ALA A 362 23.23 1.67 21.31
CA ALA A 362 23.76 0.91 20.18
C ALA A 362 25.04 1.54 19.62
N LEU A 363 25.02 2.85 19.40
CA LEU A 363 26.14 3.62 18.89
C LEU A 363 27.34 3.55 19.85
N GLN A 364 27.11 3.72 21.16
CA GLN A 364 28.15 3.66 22.18
C GLN A 364 28.78 2.26 22.31
N GLN A 365 27.97 1.20 22.22
CA GLN A 365 28.44 -0.18 22.47
C GLN A 365 28.96 -0.88 21.21
N ARG A 366 28.42 -0.53 20.04
CA ARG A 366 28.62 -1.28 18.78
C ARG A 366 29.10 -0.42 17.62
N GLY A 367 29.21 0.90 17.80
CA GLY A 367 29.64 1.83 16.75
C GLY A 367 28.61 2.07 15.63
N SER A 368 27.36 1.67 15.83
CA SER A 368 26.26 1.84 14.86
C SER A 368 24.94 2.08 15.59
N GLU A 369 24.10 2.97 15.05
CA GLU A 369 22.75 3.23 15.55
C GLU A 369 21.75 2.12 15.17
N GLN A 370 22.16 1.13 14.36
CA GLN A 370 21.29 0.02 13.98
C GLN A 370 20.92 -0.85 15.19
N LEU A 371 19.62 -1.15 15.28
CA LEU A 371 19.03 -1.92 16.36
C LEU A 371 18.86 -3.39 15.98
N ASP A 372 18.82 -4.24 17.00
CA ASP A 372 18.29 -5.59 16.88
C ASP A 372 16.89 -5.64 17.50
N PHE A 373 15.88 -6.01 16.72
CA PHE A 373 14.48 -6.01 17.17
C PHE A 373 14.25 -6.93 18.36
N ASP A 374 14.77 -8.15 18.35
CA ASP A 374 14.55 -9.13 19.44
C ASP A 374 15.25 -8.70 20.73
N ARG A 375 16.47 -8.14 20.63
CA ARG A 375 17.25 -7.69 21.79
C ARG A 375 16.83 -6.32 22.32
N ASP A 376 16.74 -5.33 21.44
CA ASP A 376 16.63 -3.91 21.82
C ASP A 376 15.17 -3.45 21.92
N LEU A 377 14.24 -4.03 21.15
CA LEU A 377 12.88 -3.49 20.98
C LEU A 377 11.76 -4.38 21.54
N TRP A 378 11.86 -5.69 21.31
CA TRP A 378 10.86 -6.67 21.73
C TRP A 378 10.59 -6.67 23.25
N PRO A 379 11.60 -6.53 24.15
CA PRO A 379 11.33 -6.51 25.59
C PRO A 379 10.37 -5.38 26.01
N ALA A 380 10.53 -4.18 25.44
CA ALA A 380 9.65 -3.05 25.72
C ALA A 380 8.26 -3.24 25.12
N LEU A 381 8.16 -3.79 23.90
CA LEU A 381 6.87 -4.09 23.28
C LEU A 381 6.10 -5.17 24.05
N LYS A 382 6.79 -6.21 24.52
CA LYS A 382 6.24 -7.25 25.41
C LYS A 382 5.73 -6.65 26.72
N LYS A 383 6.52 -5.75 27.34
CA LYS A 383 6.11 -5.02 28.56
C LYS A 383 4.86 -4.18 28.32
N GLU A 384 4.76 -3.52 27.16
CA GLU A 384 3.58 -2.75 26.75
C GLU A 384 2.34 -3.65 26.58
N MET A 385 2.48 -4.81 25.92
CA MET A 385 1.39 -5.77 25.78
C MET A 385 0.90 -6.29 27.13
N ALA A 386 1.82 -6.65 28.04
CA ALA A 386 1.50 -7.09 29.39
C ALA A 386 0.77 -6.00 30.20
N TYR A 387 1.21 -4.74 30.09
CA TYR A 387 0.55 -3.61 30.73
C TYR A 387 -0.89 -3.45 30.23
N VAL A 388 -1.11 -3.48 28.91
CA VAL A 388 -2.46 -3.41 28.34
C VAL A 388 -3.33 -4.58 28.79
N LEU A 389 -2.79 -5.80 28.85
CA LEU A 389 -3.50 -6.96 29.39
C LEU A 389 -3.97 -6.72 30.83
N ARG A 390 -3.05 -6.36 31.74
CA ARG A 390 -3.36 -6.14 33.17
C ARG A 390 -4.37 -5.02 33.35
N CYS A 391 -4.15 -3.87 32.71
CA CYS A 391 -5.02 -2.71 32.87
C CYS A 391 -6.43 -2.96 32.32
N THR A 392 -6.52 -3.66 31.20
CA THR A 392 -7.83 -4.02 30.63
C THR A 392 -8.56 -5.04 31.50
N ALA A 393 -7.86 -6.08 31.98
CA ALA A 393 -8.46 -7.13 32.82
C ALA A 393 -8.92 -6.62 34.19
N SER A 394 -8.17 -5.69 34.80
CA SER A 394 -8.50 -5.10 36.10
C SER A 394 -9.46 -3.90 36.00
N GLY A 395 -9.56 -3.27 34.83
CA GLY A 395 -10.23 -1.97 34.65
C GLY A 395 -9.47 -0.80 35.26
N ILE A 396 -8.25 -1.01 35.77
CA ILE A 396 -7.44 0.00 36.47
C ILE A 396 -6.22 0.35 35.62
N TRP A 397 -6.15 1.60 35.20
CA TRP A 397 -5.02 2.17 34.47
C TRP A 397 -4.13 2.96 35.45
N SER A 398 -3.14 2.29 36.03
CA SER A 398 -2.16 2.91 36.95
C SER A 398 -1.03 3.61 36.20
N GLU A 399 -0.26 4.45 36.90
CA GLU A 399 0.96 5.05 36.35
C GLU A 399 1.94 3.96 35.88
N ALA A 400 2.55 4.20 34.71
CA ALA A 400 3.34 3.18 33.99
C ALA A 400 4.77 3.02 34.56
N ASP A 401 5.26 4.00 35.28
CA ASP A 401 6.60 4.08 35.85
C ASP A 401 6.93 2.96 36.85
N GLN A 402 5.92 2.43 37.54
CA GLN A 402 6.07 1.34 38.52
C GLN A 402 5.66 -0.04 37.96
N PHE A 403 5.30 -0.13 36.69
CA PHE A 403 4.86 -1.40 36.12
C PHE A 403 6.06 -2.30 35.84
N ASP A 404 6.03 -3.52 36.36
CA ASP A 404 6.87 -4.63 35.92
C ASP A 404 6.00 -5.83 35.54
N ILE A 405 6.50 -6.55 34.54
CA ILE A 405 5.84 -7.74 34.00
C ILE A 405 5.96 -8.90 34.99
N SER A 406 4.84 -9.54 35.32
CA SER A 406 4.84 -10.76 36.12
C SER A 406 5.11 -12.00 35.26
N PRO A 407 5.56 -13.12 35.84
CA PRO A 407 5.71 -14.38 35.09
C PRO A 407 4.41 -14.83 34.38
N ASP A 408 3.25 -14.63 35.03
CA ASP A 408 1.96 -15.01 34.45
C ASP A 408 1.58 -14.15 33.23
N GLU A 409 1.94 -12.87 33.25
CA GLU A 409 1.72 -11.95 32.13
C GLU A 409 2.68 -12.19 30.99
N GLU A 410 3.94 -12.49 31.30
CA GLU A 410 4.92 -12.90 30.31
C GLU A 410 4.44 -14.14 29.56
N GLU A 411 3.94 -15.13 30.29
CA GLU A 411 3.35 -16.33 29.71
C GLU A 411 2.05 -16.03 28.94
N ALA A 412 1.20 -15.11 29.42
CA ALA A 412 0.01 -14.68 28.69
C ALA A 412 0.35 -14.02 27.35
N VAL A 413 1.36 -13.14 27.32
CA VAL A 413 1.85 -12.54 26.08
C VAL A 413 2.46 -13.61 25.16
N ALA A 414 3.21 -14.56 25.73
CA ALA A 414 3.77 -15.68 24.96
C ALA A 414 2.65 -16.52 24.30
N ARG A 415 1.56 -16.83 25.02
CA ARG A 415 0.40 -17.54 24.46
C ARG A 415 -0.31 -16.77 23.35
N LEU A 416 -0.42 -15.44 23.45
CA LEU A 416 -0.95 -14.64 22.34
C LEU A 416 -0.05 -14.78 21.09
N VAL A 417 1.27 -14.64 21.28
CA VAL A 417 2.27 -14.68 20.20
C VAL A 417 2.43 -16.08 19.60
N ALA A 418 2.22 -17.15 20.36
CA ALA A 418 2.33 -18.54 19.92
C ALA A 418 1.30 -19.43 20.64
N PRO A 419 0.02 -19.43 20.20
CA PRO A 419 -1.07 -20.08 20.93
C PRO A 419 -1.13 -21.60 20.76
N LEU A 420 -0.40 -22.18 19.80
CA LEU A 420 -0.46 -23.60 19.48
C LEU A 420 0.52 -24.40 20.36
N PRO A 421 0.05 -25.17 21.36
CA PRO A 421 0.94 -25.95 22.20
C PRO A 421 1.38 -27.24 21.49
N PRO A 422 2.62 -27.73 21.72
CA PRO A 422 3.16 -28.89 20.99
C PRO A 422 2.31 -30.16 21.06
N HIS A 423 1.66 -30.43 22.20
CA HIS A 423 0.86 -31.65 22.37
C HIS A 423 -0.40 -31.72 21.49
N LYS A 424 -0.90 -30.57 20.99
CA LYS A 424 -2.01 -30.54 20.02
C LYS A 424 -1.56 -30.99 18.62
N LEU A 425 -0.26 -31.15 18.38
CA LEU A 425 0.30 -31.67 17.13
C LEU A 425 0.59 -33.18 17.17
N ASN A 426 0.19 -33.88 18.23
CA ASN A 426 0.39 -35.33 18.33
C ASN A 426 -0.48 -36.14 17.36
N SER A 427 -1.59 -35.57 16.86
CA SER A 427 -2.41 -36.17 15.80
C SER A 427 -3.16 -35.11 14.98
N PRO A 428 -3.58 -35.42 13.74
CA PRO A 428 -4.42 -34.52 12.93
C PRO A 428 -5.74 -34.13 13.60
N GLU A 429 -6.36 -35.05 14.36
CA GLU A 429 -7.63 -34.82 15.06
C GLU A 429 -7.45 -33.84 16.22
N ALA A 430 -6.40 -34.00 17.02
CA ALA A 430 -6.09 -33.09 18.13
C ALA A 430 -5.81 -31.66 17.62
N TYR A 431 -5.15 -31.56 16.47
CA TYR A 431 -4.88 -30.27 15.82
C TYR A 431 -6.15 -29.64 15.25
N ARG A 432 -7.00 -30.41 14.57
CA ARG A 432 -8.29 -29.94 14.05
C ARG A 432 -9.19 -29.41 15.17
N GLU A 433 -9.27 -30.14 16.28
CA GLU A 433 -10.06 -29.73 17.43
C GLU A 433 -9.50 -28.45 18.06
N PHE A 434 -8.17 -28.34 18.17
CA PHE A 434 -7.55 -27.09 18.62
C PHE A 434 -7.87 -25.89 17.72
N ILE A 435 -7.87 -26.05 16.39
CA ILE A 435 -8.23 -24.95 15.47
C ILE A 435 -9.69 -24.52 15.68
N ARG A 436 -10.58 -25.47 15.92
CA ARG A 436 -11.99 -25.20 16.23
C ARG A 436 -12.13 -24.42 17.54
N GLU A 437 -11.49 -24.89 18.62
CA GLU A 437 -11.44 -24.21 19.92
C GLU A 437 -10.87 -22.79 19.79
N PHE A 438 -9.73 -22.65 19.10
CA PHE A 438 -9.08 -21.37 18.85
C PHE A 438 -9.99 -20.36 18.14
N LEU A 439 -10.74 -20.79 17.11
CA LEU A 439 -11.68 -19.91 16.41
C LEU A 439 -12.86 -19.50 17.30
N VAL A 440 -13.39 -20.43 18.11
CA VAL A 440 -14.48 -20.12 19.06
C VAL A 440 -14.03 -19.06 20.06
N ASP A 441 -12.85 -19.23 20.65
CA ASP A 441 -12.29 -18.28 21.62
C ASP A 441 -11.99 -16.93 20.95
N ASP A 442 -11.38 -16.93 19.76
CA ASP A 442 -11.05 -15.71 19.02
C ASP A 442 -12.31 -14.91 18.61
N ILE A 443 -13.39 -15.59 18.21
CA ILE A 443 -14.69 -14.98 17.90
C ILE A 443 -15.25 -14.34 19.17
N SER A 444 -15.34 -15.09 20.28
CA SER A 444 -15.84 -14.57 21.56
C SER A 444 -15.05 -13.33 22.00
N ASN A 445 -13.72 -13.41 21.95
CA ASN A 445 -12.83 -12.31 22.27
C ASN A 445 -13.04 -11.11 21.35
N ALA A 446 -13.27 -11.33 20.04
CA ALA A 446 -13.53 -10.25 19.08
C ALA A 446 -14.82 -9.49 19.41
N PHE A 447 -15.86 -10.17 19.90
CA PHE A 447 -17.09 -9.54 20.36
C PHE A 447 -16.92 -8.79 21.69
N GLY A 448 -15.97 -9.20 22.54
CA GLY A 448 -15.58 -8.44 23.74
C GLY A 448 -14.93 -7.07 23.42
N GLY A 449 -14.47 -6.88 22.19
CA GLY A 449 -14.03 -5.59 21.64
C GLY A 449 -12.59 -5.18 21.99
N ASN A 450 -12.07 -4.16 21.30
CA ASN A 450 -10.66 -3.73 21.40
C ASN A 450 -10.33 -2.82 22.60
N VAL A 451 -11.29 -2.63 23.52
CA VAL A 451 -11.09 -1.91 24.79
C VAL A 451 -11.50 -2.80 25.96
N GLY A 452 -12.61 -3.54 25.85
CA GLY A 452 -13.16 -4.36 26.93
C GLY A 452 -12.54 -5.74 27.07
N ASN A 453 -12.02 -6.32 25.97
CA ASN A 453 -11.37 -7.63 26.02
C ASN A 453 -9.85 -7.48 26.14
N PRO A 454 -9.20 -8.03 27.19
CA PRO A 454 -7.76 -7.86 27.42
C PRO A 454 -6.89 -8.32 26.25
N GLU A 455 -7.17 -9.49 25.69
CA GLU A 455 -6.38 -10.06 24.60
C GLU A 455 -6.49 -9.24 23.33
N LYS A 456 -7.72 -8.84 22.96
CA LYS A 456 -7.93 -7.99 21.78
C LYS A 456 -7.40 -6.58 21.97
N ALA A 457 -7.47 -6.00 23.17
CA ALA A 457 -6.85 -4.71 23.46
C ALA A 457 -5.33 -4.78 23.31
N ALA A 458 -4.69 -5.83 23.85
CA ALA A 458 -3.25 -6.06 23.76
C ALA A 458 -2.78 -6.45 22.35
N ALA A 459 -3.64 -7.02 21.51
CA ALA A 459 -3.36 -7.23 20.10
C ALA A 459 -3.53 -5.93 19.29
N ASP A 460 -4.65 -5.22 19.45
CA ASP A 460 -5.00 -4.01 18.68
C ASP A 460 -4.02 -2.85 18.95
N MET A 461 -3.43 -2.77 20.15
CA MET A 461 -2.38 -1.80 20.47
C MET A 461 -1.18 -1.86 19.50
N LEU A 462 -0.88 -3.02 18.89
CA LEU A 462 0.19 -3.16 17.90
C LEU A 462 -0.06 -2.29 16.67
N ARG A 463 -1.34 -2.03 16.34
CA ARG A 463 -1.72 -1.10 15.27
C ARG A 463 -1.56 0.36 15.69
N ASP A 464 -1.82 0.64 16.97
CA ASP A 464 -1.75 1.99 17.52
C ASP A 464 -0.29 2.45 17.69
N VAL A 465 0.62 1.54 18.05
CA VAL A 465 2.07 1.82 18.16
C VAL A 465 2.83 1.60 16.86
N ARG A 466 2.14 1.30 15.75
CA ARG A 466 2.76 1.00 14.45
C ARG A 466 3.69 2.12 13.97
N ASP A 467 3.37 3.37 14.22
CA ASP A 467 4.22 4.49 13.80
C ASP A 467 5.55 4.52 14.59
N ASN A 468 5.56 4.05 15.83
CA ASN A 468 6.79 3.87 16.61
C ASN A 468 7.61 2.71 16.04
N ILE A 469 6.95 1.62 15.63
CA ILE A 469 7.62 0.50 14.93
C ILE A 469 8.23 0.98 13.61
N ARG A 470 7.48 1.76 12.81
CA ARG A 470 8.00 2.38 11.57
C ARG A 470 9.21 3.25 11.87
N TYR A 471 9.14 4.10 12.90
CA TYR A 471 10.26 4.95 13.29
C TYR A 471 11.51 4.13 13.61
N ALA A 472 11.39 2.95 14.22
CA ALA A 472 12.51 2.05 14.49
C ALA A 472 13.07 1.34 13.25
N VAL A 473 12.22 1.00 12.27
CA VAL A 473 12.55 0.12 11.13
C VAL A 473 12.96 0.90 9.88
N ASP A 474 12.30 2.02 9.59
CA ASP A 474 12.49 2.82 8.38
C ASP A 474 13.97 3.17 8.16
N TYR A 475 14.37 3.24 6.89
CA TYR A 475 15.71 3.60 6.43
C TYR A 475 16.83 2.77 7.06
N ALA A 476 16.63 1.44 7.14
CA ALA A 476 17.59 0.48 7.67
C ALA A 476 17.92 0.72 9.16
N GLY A 477 16.91 1.11 9.95
CA GLY A 477 17.06 1.28 11.39
C GLY A 477 17.37 -0.02 12.16
N LEU A 478 17.11 -1.18 11.55
CA LEU A 478 17.51 -2.49 12.07
C LEU A 478 18.79 -3.00 11.37
N THR A 479 19.57 -3.83 12.04
CA THR A 479 20.67 -4.58 11.40
C THR A 479 20.13 -5.50 10.29
N PRO A 480 20.93 -5.87 9.26
CA PRO A 480 20.45 -6.69 8.14
C PRO A 480 19.78 -8.00 8.58
N ALA A 481 20.42 -8.75 9.48
CA ALA A 481 19.89 -10.01 10.00
C ALA A 481 18.59 -9.79 10.81
N SER A 482 18.55 -8.74 11.63
CA SER A 482 17.37 -8.43 12.44
C SER A 482 16.21 -7.92 11.57
N HIS A 483 16.48 -7.17 10.51
CA HIS A 483 15.46 -6.73 9.55
C HIS A 483 14.83 -7.94 8.83
N ALA A 484 15.64 -8.91 8.39
CA ALA A 484 15.15 -10.14 7.77
C ALA A 484 14.26 -10.95 8.73
N ARG A 485 14.67 -11.09 9.99
CA ARG A 485 13.88 -11.74 11.04
C ARG A 485 12.59 -10.97 11.34
N PHE A 486 12.67 -9.65 11.46
CA PHE A 486 11.51 -8.79 11.70
C PHE A 486 10.43 -8.97 10.63
N LEU A 487 10.78 -8.92 9.34
CA LEU A 487 9.81 -9.11 8.26
C LEU A 487 9.26 -10.54 8.19
N SER A 488 10.12 -11.55 8.35
CA SER A 488 9.72 -12.95 8.17
C SER A 488 8.94 -13.55 9.35
N TYR A 489 9.17 -13.04 10.57
CA TYR A 489 8.61 -13.55 11.82
C TYR A 489 7.69 -12.52 12.50
N TRP A 490 8.23 -11.38 12.94
CA TRP A 490 7.49 -10.41 13.75
C TRP A 490 6.35 -9.72 12.99
N CYS A 491 6.58 -9.30 11.75
CA CYS A 491 5.53 -8.74 10.89
C CYS A 491 4.42 -9.78 10.64
N SER A 492 4.76 -11.06 10.47
CA SER A 492 3.79 -12.15 10.34
C SER A 492 2.94 -12.33 11.60
N ILE A 493 3.55 -12.23 12.79
CA ILE A 493 2.83 -12.32 14.08
C ILE A 493 1.93 -11.09 14.28
N SER A 494 2.46 -9.89 14.07
CA SER A 494 1.68 -8.65 14.18
C SER A 494 0.47 -8.67 13.26
N ASN A 495 0.64 -9.15 12.02
CA ASN A 495 -0.46 -9.29 11.08
C ASN A 495 -1.49 -10.34 11.51
N ARG A 496 -1.04 -11.48 12.06
CA ARG A 496 -1.93 -12.52 12.61
C ARG A 496 -2.74 -12.00 13.79
N LEU A 497 -2.13 -11.22 14.68
CA LEU A 497 -2.78 -10.73 15.91
C LEU A 497 -3.70 -9.54 15.64
N ALA A 498 -3.23 -8.55 14.89
CA ALA A 498 -3.83 -7.22 14.88
C ALA A 498 -4.33 -6.77 13.49
N SER A 499 -3.75 -7.29 12.41
CA SER A 499 -4.15 -6.95 11.03
C SER A 499 -4.99 -8.03 10.35
N GLY A 500 -5.67 -8.87 11.12
CA GLY A 500 -6.50 -9.96 10.59
C GLY A 500 -7.79 -9.51 9.91
N PRO A 501 -8.61 -10.48 9.46
CA PRO A 501 -9.83 -10.22 8.71
C PRO A 501 -10.95 -9.63 9.57
N PRO A 502 -12.05 -9.15 8.96
CA PRO A 502 -13.31 -8.93 9.65
C PRO A 502 -13.67 -10.14 10.54
N LYS A 503 -14.23 -9.90 11.72
CA LYS A 503 -14.63 -11.00 12.64
C LYS A 503 -15.57 -11.99 11.97
N GLU A 504 -16.43 -11.49 11.08
CA GLU A 504 -17.38 -12.26 10.27
C GLU A 504 -16.67 -13.39 9.51
N ARG A 505 -15.42 -13.17 9.05
CA ARG A 505 -14.65 -14.20 8.34
C ARG A 505 -14.24 -15.37 9.22
N ASN A 506 -13.98 -15.12 10.50
CA ASN A 506 -13.66 -16.22 11.42
C ASN A 506 -14.92 -17.01 11.78
N ILE A 507 -16.09 -16.34 11.86
CA ILE A 507 -17.37 -17.02 12.03
C ILE A 507 -17.70 -17.88 10.80
N GLU A 508 -17.52 -17.34 9.60
CA GLU A 508 -17.68 -18.07 8.33
C GLU A 508 -16.71 -19.26 8.25
N LEU A 509 -15.43 -19.05 8.58
CA LEU A 509 -14.41 -20.10 8.57
C LEU A 509 -14.76 -21.24 9.52
N LEU A 510 -15.21 -20.93 10.74
CA LEU A 510 -15.64 -21.94 11.71
C LEU A 510 -16.81 -22.77 11.16
N ALA A 511 -17.83 -22.12 10.58
CA ALA A 511 -18.97 -22.80 9.99
C ALA A 511 -18.57 -23.70 8.80
N LEU A 512 -17.61 -23.26 7.99
CA LEU A 512 -17.08 -24.04 6.87
C LEU A 512 -16.26 -25.25 7.31
N ILE A 513 -15.53 -25.15 8.43
CA ILE A 513 -14.81 -26.27 9.03
C ILE A 513 -15.79 -27.33 9.52
N GLU A 514 -16.85 -26.93 10.20
CA GLU A 514 -17.85 -27.87 10.74
C GLU A 514 -18.74 -28.49 9.66
N ALA A 515 -18.95 -27.78 8.55
CA ALA A 515 -19.56 -28.33 7.34
C ALA A 515 -18.62 -29.29 6.57
N GLY A 516 -17.36 -29.41 6.96
CA GLY A 516 -16.36 -30.29 6.34
C GLY A 516 -15.79 -29.77 5.01
N VAL A 517 -16.13 -28.55 4.60
CA VAL A 517 -15.69 -27.94 3.33
C VAL A 517 -14.22 -27.49 3.43
N VAL A 518 -13.86 -26.85 4.54
CA VAL A 518 -12.51 -26.36 4.80
C VAL A 518 -11.83 -27.19 5.88
N ASN A 519 -10.58 -27.59 5.63
CA ASN A 519 -9.76 -28.35 6.55
C ASN A 519 -8.40 -27.67 6.73
N PHE A 520 -7.76 -27.85 7.89
CA PHE A 520 -6.43 -27.32 8.18
C PHE A 520 -5.41 -28.44 8.25
N PHE A 521 -4.37 -28.34 7.43
CA PHE A 521 -3.22 -29.23 7.51
C PHE A 521 -2.17 -28.67 8.48
N ALA A 522 -1.31 -29.54 9.00
CA ALA A 522 -0.36 -29.21 10.05
C ALA A 522 0.50 -27.96 9.76
N PRO A 523 0.98 -27.28 10.82
CA PRO A 523 1.97 -26.22 10.68
C PRO A 523 3.22 -26.71 9.97
N GLY A 524 3.86 -25.81 9.23
CA GLY A 524 5.12 -26.09 8.57
C GLY A 524 5.02 -27.11 7.43
N ALA A 525 3.83 -27.31 6.86
CA ALA A 525 3.65 -28.28 5.78
C ALA A 525 4.59 -28.04 4.60
N GLU A 526 5.18 -29.11 4.12
CA GLU A 526 5.99 -29.17 2.91
C GLU A 526 5.13 -29.67 1.75
N VAL A 527 5.38 -29.09 0.56
CA VAL A 527 4.69 -29.49 -0.67
C VAL A 527 5.67 -30.23 -1.57
N SER A 528 5.29 -31.43 -1.97
CA SER A 528 5.98 -32.20 -3.01
C SER A 528 4.98 -32.61 -4.10
N TYR A 529 5.49 -33.26 -5.15
CA TYR A 529 4.66 -33.81 -6.22
C TYR A 529 4.70 -35.33 -6.21
N ASP A 530 3.53 -35.97 -6.11
CA ASP A 530 3.37 -37.41 -6.20
C ASP A 530 3.16 -37.80 -7.67
N ALA A 531 4.20 -38.38 -8.27
CA ALA A 531 4.17 -38.78 -9.68
C ALA A 531 3.26 -39.98 -9.98
N GLN A 532 2.87 -40.78 -8.98
CA GLN A 532 1.95 -41.90 -9.16
C GLN A 532 0.51 -41.40 -9.15
N ARG A 533 0.16 -40.54 -8.20
CA ARG A 533 -1.17 -39.93 -8.07
C ARG A 533 -1.40 -38.74 -9.00
N LYS A 534 -0.33 -38.14 -9.53
CA LYS A 534 -0.38 -36.91 -10.34
C LYS A 534 -1.02 -35.74 -9.57
N GLN A 535 -0.63 -35.60 -8.30
CA GLN A 535 -1.18 -34.63 -7.36
C GLN A 535 -0.07 -33.97 -6.55
N PHE A 536 -0.34 -32.79 -6.02
CA PHE A 536 0.48 -32.21 -4.96
C PHE A 536 0.28 -33.02 -3.68
N LYS A 537 1.36 -33.26 -2.93
CA LYS A 537 1.35 -33.93 -1.65
C LYS A 537 1.75 -32.95 -0.56
N LEU A 538 0.89 -32.80 0.44
CA LEU A 538 1.14 -32.07 1.68
C LEU A 538 1.66 -33.05 2.73
N SER A 539 2.86 -32.80 3.25
CA SER A 539 3.46 -33.57 4.34
C SER A 539 3.93 -32.66 5.47
N SER A 540 4.09 -33.19 6.67
CA SER A 540 4.60 -32.43 7.82
C SER A 540 5.54 -33.30 8.64
N SER A 541 6.58 -32.71 9.22
CA SER A 541 7.47 -33.41 10.16
C SER A 541 6.79 -33.82 11.47
N HIS A 542 5.57 -33.33 11.73
CA HIS A 542 4.79 -33.71 12.90
C HIS A 542 4.04 -35.04 12.75
N TYR A 543 3.85 -35.51 11.52
CA TYR A 543 3.04 -36.69 11.23
C TYR A 543 3.80 -37.70 10.36
N ASP A 544 3.43 -38.97 10.46
CA ASP A 544 3.90 -40.00 9.54
C ASP A 544 3.33 -39.78 8.13
N ASP A 545 4.00 -40.35 7.12
CA ASP A 545 3.62 -40.21 5.71
C ASP A 545 2.19 -40.70 5.40
N ALA A 546 1.65 -41.59 6.24
CA ALA A 546 0.28 -42.07 6.16
C ALA A 546 -0.77 -40.97 6.40
N ALA A 547 -0.41 -39.87 7.06
CA ALA A 547 -1.25 -38.71 7.30
C ALA A 547 -1.07 -37.60 6.23
N ALA A 548 -0.33 -37.87 5.16
CA ALA A 548 -0.18 -36.91 4.06
C ALA A 548 -1.52 -36.71 3.32
N GLU A 549 -1.77 -35.47 2.91
CA GLU A 549 -2.96 -35.10 2.14
C GLU A 549 -2.57 -34.76 0.70
N TYR A 550 -3.48 -34.99 -0.23
CA TYR A 550 -3.24 -34.81 -1.66
C TYR A 550 -4.18 -33.75 -2.23
N ALA A 551 -3.67 -32.93 -3.15
CA ALA A 551 -4.41 -31.86 -3.79
C ALA A 551 -4.17 -31.81 -5.30
N ASP A 552 -5.23 -31.50 -6.03
CA ASP A 552 -5.21 -31.27 -7.47
C ASP A 552 -4.81 -29.83 -7.77
N VAL A 553 -5.32 -28.87 -7.00
CA VAL A 553 -5.05 -27.45 -7.21
C VAL A 553 -4.23 -26.90 -6.07
N LEU A 554 -3.10 -26.26 -6.37
CA LEU A 554 -2.30 -25.52 -5.40
C LEU A 554 -2.44 -24.02 -5.64
N ILE A 555 -2.87 -23.27 -4.62
CA ILE A 555 -3.05 -21.81 -4.70
C ILE A 555 -2.15 -21.13 -3.66
N ARG A 556 -1.28 -20.22 -4.10
CA ARG A 556 -0.51 -19.36 -3.19
C ARG A 556 -1.38 -18.20 -2.70
N ALA A 557 -1.71 -18.20 -1.41
CA ALA A 557 -2.50 -17.16 -0.77
C ALA A 557 -1.61 -16.08 -0.13
N LYS A 558 -0.67 -15.54 -0.91
CA LYS A 558 0.28 -14.51 -0.45
C LYS A 558 0.39 -13.42 -1.51
N VAL A 559 0.66 -12.19 -1.06
CA VAL A 559 1.05 -11.10 -1.94
C VAL A 559 2.57 -11.09 -1.95
N ASP A 560 3.17 -11.14 -3.13
CA ASP A 560 4.63 -11.15 -3.26
C ASP A 560 5.24 -9.86 -2.76
N VAL A 561 6.41 -9.99 -2.12
CA VAL A 561 7.24 -8.85 -1.75
C VAL A 561 7.78 -8.23 -3.03
N PHE A 562 7.63 -6.91 -3.20
CA PHE A 562 8.12 -6.24 -4.39
C PHE A 562 9.65 -6.25 -4.45
N LYS A 563 10.19 -6.92 -5.47
CA LYS A 563 11.61 -6.95 -5.79
C LYS A 563 11.83 -6.34 -7.17
N PRO A 564 12.48 -5.18 -7.29
CA PRO A 564 12.71 -4.55 -8.60
C PRO A 564 13.43 -5.47 -9.59
N GLU A 565 14.36 -6.30 -9.11
CA GLU A 565 15.19 -7.18 -9.93
C GLU A 565 14.40 -8.28 -10.64
N THR A 566 13.29 -8.73 -10.05
CA THR A 566 12.42 -9.77 -10.63
C THR A 566 11.10 -9.21 -11.13
N SER A 567 10.96 -7.89 -11.23
CA SER A 567 9.71 -7.25 -11.66
C SER A 567 9.34 -7.61 -13.10
N THR A 568 8.06 -7.88 -13.32
CA THR A 568 7.49 -8.09 -14.66
C THR A 568 7.07 -6.79 -15.35
N SER A 569 7.01 -5.68 -14.60
CA SER A 569 6.63 -4.36 -15.13
C SER A 569 7.72 -3.81 -16.07
N PRO A 570 7.37 -3.41 -17.31
CA PRO A 570 8.30 -2.73 -18.22
C PRO A 570 8.93 -1.48 -17.61
N LEU A 571 8.13 -0.66 -16.89
CA LEU A 571 8.61 0.54 -16.18
C LEU A 571 9.79 0.23 -15.27
N VAL A 572 9.59 -0.70 -14.34
CA VAL A 572 10.61 -1.03 -13.34
C VAL A 572 11.84 -1.63 -14.00
N ARG A 573 11.68 -2.51 -15.00
CA ARG A 573 12.81 -3.11 -15.71
C ARG A 573 13.63 -2.07 -16.45
N ASN A 574 12.99 -1.16 -17.18
CA ASN A 574 13.68 -0.15 -17.97
C ASN A 574 14.39 0.87 -17.08
N MET A 575 13.72 1.36 -16.03
CA MET A 575 14.33 2.27 -15.06
C MET A 575 15.50 1.62 -14.32
N LEU A 576 15.41 0.33 -13.99
CA LEU A 576 16.49 -0.42 -13.34
C LEU A 576 17.67 -0.61 -14.29
N ALA A 577 17.43 -1.00 -15.55
CA ALA A 577 18.46 -1.16 -16.56
C ALA A 577 19.19 0.15 -16.89
N ALA A 578 18.47 1.27 -16.87
CA ALA A 578 19.02 2.61 -17.06
C ALA A 578 19.73 3.17 -15.82
N GLY A 579 19.60 2.53 -14.66
CA GLY A 579 20.15 3.01 -13.39
C GLY A 579 19.37 4.18 -12.77
N THR A 580 18.17 4.51 -13.28
CA THR A 580 17.29 5.53 -12.70
C THR A 580 16.80 5.14 -11.30
N ILE A 581 16.57 3.84 -11.09
CA ILE A 581 16.25 3.25 -9.78
C ILE A 581 17.27 2.18 -9.45
N VAL A 582 17.46 1.94 -8.15
CA VAL A 582 18.14 0.75 -7.63
C VAL A 582 17.30 0.08 -6.56
N PRO A 583 17.44 -1.23 -6.34
CA PRO A 583 16.80 -1.92 -5.23
C PRO A 583 17.30 -1.34 -3.91
N TYR A 584 16.40 -1.15 -2.94
CA TYR A 584 16.80 -0.72 -1.62
C TYR A 584 17.55 -1.85 -0.89
N LYS A 585 18.69 -1.54 -0.26
CA LYS A 585 19.54 -2.51 0.44
C LYS A 585 19.85 -2.03 1.85
N ASN A 586 19.80 -2.96 2.80
CA ASN A 586 20.32 -2.82 4.16
C ASN A 586 21.49 -3.81 4.31
N GLY A 587 22.72 -3.34 4.10
CA GLY A 587 23.85 -4.24 3.88
C GLY A 587 23.56 -5.18 2.71
N ASP A 588 23.75 -6.49 2.92
CA ASP A 588 23.45 -7.51 1.89
C ASP A 588 21.97 -7.89 1.83
N PHE A 589 21.13 -7.40 2.74
CA PHE A 589 19.71 -7.74 2.79
C PHE A 589 18.86 -6.76 1.96
N HIS A 590 18.03 -7.29 1.07
CA HIS A 590 17.00 -6.53 0.35
C HIS A 590 15.64 -6.76 1.00
N PRO A 591 15.11 -5.81 1.78
CA PRO A 591 13.81 -5.98 2.43
C PRO A 591 12.65 -5.96 1.42
N SER A 592 12.68 -5.03 0.46
CA SER A 592 11.71 -4.82 -0.64
C SER A 592 12.05 -3.48 -1.33
N GLY A 593 11.44 -3.19 -2.47
CA GLY A 593 11.29 -1.83 -3.01
C GLY A 593 12.53 -1.16 -3.59
N ILE A 594 12.35 0.07 -4.08
CA ILE A 594 13.44 0.90 -4.62
C ILE A 594 14.07 1.77 -3.52
N ALA A 595 15.31 2.17 -3.73
CA ALA A 595 15.98 3.10 -2.86
C ALA A 595 15.38 4.51 -2.97
N ILE A 596 15.00 5.06 -1.82
CA ILE A 596 14.59 6.45 -1.65
C ILE A 596 15.35 7.08 -0.49
N ASP A 597 15.52 8.39 -0.53
CA ASP A 597 16.07 9.14 0.60
C ASP A 597 14.99 9.47 1.63
N LYS A 598 15.39 10.14 2.73
CA LYS A 598 14.46 10.56 3.80
C LYS A 598 13.43 11.59 3.33
N ASN A 599 13.63 12.21 2.16
CA ASN A 599 12.70 13.14 1.51
C ASN A 599 11.81 12.45 0.47
N VAL A 600 11.86 11.12 0.40
CA VAL A 600 11.04 10.30 -0.50
C VAL A 600 11.45 10.47 -1.97
N ASN A 601 12.61 11.08 -2.21
CA ASN A 601 13.19 11.19 -3.55
C ASN A 601 13.84 9.86 -3.95
N VAL A 602 13.68 9.47 -5.21
CA VAL A 602 14.32 8.27 -5.77
C VAL A 602 15.83 8.45 -5.80
N ILE A 603 16.56 7.41 -5.38
CA ILE A 603 18.01 7.33 -5.46
C ILE A 603 18.40 6.48 -6.68
N ASN A 604 19.27 7.04 -7.53
CA ASN A 604 19.76 6.38 -8.73
C ASN A 604 20.99 5.48 -8.47
N SER A 605 21.51 4.82 -9.50
CA SER A 605 22.68 3.93 -9.40
C SER A 605 24.00 4.63 -9.07
N ALA A 606 24.06 5.96 -9.21
CA ALA A 606 25.18 6.76 -8.75
C ALA A 606 25.08 7.15 -7.27
N GLY A 607 24.02 6.74 -6.57
CA GLY A 607 23.76 7.09 -5.18
C GLY A 607 23.22 8.51 -4.99
N ALA A 608 22.80 9.18 -6.06
CA ALA A 608 22.26 10.54 -6.02
C ALA A 608 20.74 10.53 -5.98
N SER A 609 20.16 11.36 -5.10
CA SER A 609 18.72 11.65 -5.09
C SER A 609 18.33 12.47 -6.31
N ILE A 610 17.23 12.09 -6.96
CA ILE A 610 16.64 12.82 -8.08
C ILE A 610 15.58 13.80 -7.51
N PRO A 611 15.83 15.13 -7.48
CA PRO A 611 15.04 16.08 -6.67
C PRO A 611 13.56 16.21 -7.02
N ASN A 612 13.19 15.87 -8.25
CA ASN A 612 11.85 15.99 -8.82
C ASN A 612 11.23 14.64 -9.22
N LEU A 613 11.79 13.53 -8.73
CA LEU A 613 11.25 12.18 -8.87
C LEU A 613 11.06 11.57 -7.49
N TRP A 614 9.82 11.27 -7.11
CA TRP A 614 9.47 10.70 -5.81
C TRP A 614 8.86 9.31 -5.94
N GLY A 615 9.15 8.42 -4.99
CA GLY A 615 8.56 7.07 -4.92
C GLY A 615 7.69 6.91 -3.67
N LEU A 616 6.38 6.74 -3.83
CA LEU A 616 5.41 6.70 -2.73
C LEU A 616 4.60 5.40 -2.71
N GLY A 617 4.34 4.92 -1.50
CA GLY A 617 3.56 3.69 -1.30
C GLY A 617 4.40 2.45 -1.55
N TYR A 618 3.80 1.44 -2.17
CA TYR A 618 4.38 0.09 -2.20
C TYR A 618 5.69 0.00 -2.98
N ILE A 619 5.91 0.88 -3.97
CA ILE A 619 7.20 0.94 -4.69
C ILE A 619 8.39 1.22 -3.76
N ALA A 620 8.16 1.93 -2.65
CA ALA A 620 9.14 2.26 -1.63
C ALA A 620 9.06 1.35 -0.38
N GLU A 621 8.18 0.33 -0.38
CA GLU A 621 8.09 -0.65 0.70
C GLU A 621 9.47 -1.30 0.87
N GLY A 622 10.08 -1.20 2.04
CA GLY A 622 11.43 -1.66 2.33
C GLY A 622 12.34 -0.55 2.84
N ALA A 623 12.44 0.56 2.09
CA ALA A 623 13.02 1.79 2.61
C ALA A 623 12.14 2.38 3.71
N VAL A 624 10.83 2.23 3.56
CA VAL A 624 9.82 2.58 4.55
C VAL A 624 8.89 1.39 4.79
N PHE A 625 8.43 1.23 6.02
CA PHE A 625 7.70 0.04 6.44
C PHE A 625 6.17 0.23 6.42
N TYR A 626 5.47 -0.78 5.89
CA TYR A 626 4.02 -0.96 6.03
C TYR A 626 3.20 0.11 5.30
N THR A 627 3.52 0.39 4.03
CA THR A 627 3.00 1.52 3.26
C THR A 627 1.62 1.30 2.63
N TYR A 628 1.01 0.12 2.79
CA TYR A 628 -0.21 -0.31 2.09
C TYR A 628 -1.52 -0.15 2.90
N VAL A 629 -1.50 0.65 3.97
CA VAL A 629 -2.68 0.93 4.81
C VAL A 629 -3.50 2.09 4.25
N LEU A 630 -4.83 1.98 4.25
CA LEU A 630 -5.71 3.10 3.89
C LEU A 630 -5.62 4.24 4.91
N PRO A 631 -5.72 5.51 4.47
CA PRO A 631 -5.80 6.62 5.41
C PRO A 631 -7.04 6.51 6.29
N ARG A 632 -6.89 6.86 7.57
CA ARG A 632 -7.99 6.91 8.53
C ARG A 632 -8.31 8.37 8.86
N PRO A 633 -9.60 8.74 8.99
CA PRO A 633 -9.97 10.02 9.57
C PRO A 633 -9.33 10.21 10.94
N PHE A 634 -8.85 11.43 11.22
CA PHE A 634 -8.31 11.87 12.50
C PHE A 634 -7.11 11.07 13.00
N ALA A 635 -6.39 10.42 12.09
CA ALA A 635 -5.11 9.79 12.35
C ALA A 635 -4.04 10.38 11.44
N ASN A 636 -2.82 10.51 11.98
CA ASN A 636 -1.63 10.92 11.24
C ASN A 636 -1.21 9.85 10.21
N SER A 637 -1.99 9.72 9.14
CA SER A 637 -1.85 8.66 8.16
C SER A 637 -0.62 8.91 7.29
N ARG A 638 0.36 7.99 7.34
CA ARG A 638 1.62 8.09 6.60
C ARG A 638 1.45 8.43 5.12
N SER A 639 0.48 7.83 4.42
CA SER A 639 0.24 8.10 2.99
C SER A 639 -0.16 9.55 2.70
N LEU A 640 -0.88 10.21 3.62
CA LEU A 640 -1.25 11.62 3.49
C LEU A 640 -0.10 12.55 3.87
N SER A 641 0.69 12.16 4.89
CA SER A 641 1.88 12.90 5.31
C SER A 641 2.97 12.87 4.23
N ASP A 642 3.26 11.71 3.64
CA ASP A 642 4.22 11.56 2.55
C ASP A 642 3.78 12.32 1.30
N ALA A 643 2.51 12.20 0.90
CA ALA A 643 1.95 12.97 -0.21
C ALA A 643 2.07 14.49 0.03
N GLY A 644 1.76 14.94 1.25
CA GLY A 644 1.90 16.35 1.65
C GLY A 644 3.35 16.82 1.53
N LYS A 645 4.29 16.04 2.08
CA LYS A 645 5.73 16.32 2.05
C LYS A 645 6.24 16.53 0.62
N VAL A 646 5.94 15.59 -0.29
CA VAL A 646 6.48 15.66 -1.67
C VAL A 646 5.81 16.77 -2.49
N VAL A 647 4.50 17.02 -2.29
CA VAL A 647 3.80 18.10 -2.99
C VAL A 647 4.25 19.47 -2.48
N ILE A 648 4.46 19.64 -1.16
CA ILE A 648 5.05 20.89 -0.62
C ILE A 648 6.43 21.12 -1.23
N SER A 649 7.27 20.10 -1.31
CA SER A 649 8.59 20.20 -1.95
C SER A 649 8.48 20.62 -3.43
N MET A 650 7.56 20.03 -4.19
CA MET A 650 7.28 20.43 -5.58
C MET A 650 6.93 21.93 -5.66
N PHE A 651 6.03 22.43 -4.81
CA PHE A 651 5.64 23.85 -4.80
C PHE A 651 6.80 24.78 -4.43
N GLU A 652 7.67 24.38 -3.50
CA GLU A 652 8.89 25.12 -3.18
C GLU A 652 9.85 25.19 -4.39
N GLN A 653 9.97 24.10 -5.15
CA GLN A 653 10.77 24.08 -6.38
C GLN A 653 10.16 24.99 -7.45
N ILE A 654 8.84 24.98 -7.64
CA ILE A 654 8.14 25.90 -8.56
C ILE A 654 8.41 27.36 -8.18
N LYS A 655 8.33 27.70 -6.88
CA LYS A 655 8.63 29.06 -6.40
C LYS A 655 10.09 29.47 -6.71
N LYS A 656 11.05 28.57 -6.49
CA LYS A 656 12.48 28.81 -6.79
C LYS A 656 12.72 29.03 -8.28
N LEU A 657 12.10 28.22 -9.15
CA LEU A 657 12.20 28.37 -10.61
C LEU A 657 11.66 29.74 -11.06
N ARG A 658 10.55 30.19 -10.46
CA ARG A 658 10.00 31.54 -10.74
C ARG A 658 10.92 32.66 -10.27
N ALA A 659 11.46 32.55 -9.05
CA ALA A 659 12.38 33.57 -8.52
C ALA A 659 13.64 33.70 -9.38
N ALA A 660 14.20 32.57 -9.84
CA ALA A 660 15.34 32.57 -10.74
C ALA A 660 15.00 33.20 -12.11
N SER A 661 13.84 32.87 -12.69
CA SER A 661 13.38 33.47 -13.95
C SER A 661 13.15 34.98 -13.83
N ALA A 662 12.59 35.44 -12.71
CA ALA A 662 12.37 36.85 -12.45
C ALA A 662 13.71 37.61 -12.32
N ALA A 663 14.67 37.06 -11.57
CA ALA A 663 15.99 37.66 -11.42
C ALA A 663 16.76 37.79 -12.75
N VAL A 664 16.65 36.80 -13.64
CA VAL A 664 17.21 36.87 -15.00
C VAL A 664 16.52 37.96 -15.83
N SER A 665 15.20 38.07 -15.74
CA SER A 665 14.44 39.12 -16.44
C SER A 665 14.78 40.52 -15.91
N ASP A 666 14.94 40.69 -14.61
CA ASP A 666 15.30 41.97 -13.98
C ASP A 666 16.74 42.37 -14.31
N ALA A 667 17.67 41.41 -14.38
CA ALA A 667 19.03 41.65 -14.84
C ALA A 667 19.07 42.08 -16.32
N ALA A 668 18.25 41.47 -17.17
CA ALA A 668 18.12 41.87 -18.57
C ALA A 668 17.49 43.27 -18.73
N ASN A 669 16.54 43.64 -17.87
CA ASN A 669 15.86 44.94 -17.90
C ASN A 669 16.70 46.08 -17.30
N SER A 670 17.59 45.79 -16.35
CA SER A 670 18.40 46.81 -15.65
C SER A 670 19.68 47.22 -16.39
N ASN A 671 20.03 46.57 -17.50
CA ASN A 671 21.22 46.91 -18.27
C ASN A 671 21.02 46.70 -19.79
N PRO A 672 20.62 47.75 -20.55
CA PRO A 672 20.28 47.64 -21.98
C PRO A 672 21.47 47.37 -22.91
N ASN A 673 22.68 47.16 -22.39
CA ASN A 673 23.91 46.91 -23.17
C ASN A 673 24.59 45.55 -22.90
N TYR A 674 23.89 44.56 -22.31
CA TYR A 674 24.47 43.22 -22.17
C TYR A 674 24.40 42.43 -23.49
N GLU A 675 25.48 42.49 -24.29
CA GLU A 675 25.81 41.44 -25.25
C GLU A 675 26.17 40.17 -24.47
N VAL A 676 25.35 39.12 -24.59
CA VAL A 676 25.68 37.78 -24.08
C VAL A 676 26.73 37.17 -25.02
N ALA A 677 27.93 36.90 -24.48
CA ALA A 677 29.06 36.28 -25.19
C ALA A 677 28.93 34.76 -25.32
#